data_AF-A0A1S9PA05-F1
#
_entry.id   AF-A0A1S9PA05-F1
#
_cell.length_a   1.000
_cell.length_b   1.000
_cell.length_c   1.000
_cell.angle_alpha   90.00
_cell.angle_beta   90.00
_cell.angle_gamma   90.00
#
_symmetry.space_group_name_H-M   'P 1'
#
loop_
_entity.id
_entity.type
_entity.pdbx_description
1 polymer ?
#
loop_
_entity_poly.entity_id
_entity_poly.type
_entity_poly.pdbx_seq_one_letter_code
_entity_poly.pdbx_strand_id
1 'polypeptide(L)'
;MLHPVKAKSFFTILFLFGIIYNGFGQKTQFLAGFAPTEQSVTAPEASFRDVVSLNGSWRFYPLGNADQLSRDQIKNPVYPPGNGWETTPVKVPSPWNVNSFATERIAGGDFVTYPSYPKKWEDIQAGWLSRKVTFRKGWAGKRLILRFEGVGGFTQVYLNKKKIAENFDVFLPFEVDVTTLLNQQGENELSLWVADGRLLNQPGKFGNRIFVGGSFWGQHVRGIWQDVDLLVKPAVYVASTYIQPFVDKDTLAIRVTLKNTTTRQRVINLSGSISPWINLAGKSVIEAPEVKWKLGKSVLNVGAKNIIIAPNSDKEVVLKLKVNRRLNQWAPETPNLYGLVISSSYKGSVVDKQYTRFGWRQFLIANKQLELNGKPIQLKGDSWHFMGIPQMTRRYAWAWYSMLKDAKANAVRLHAQPYPAFYLDMADEMGICVLDETALWASDGGPKIDGGEYWKNADAHLQRFILRDRNHPSVFGWSVCNETMAVALNVFNAPDSLVKKQVAQINKWVAITRKLDPTRTWISGDGETNEPTDLPVVIGHYGDENTFRDWSSQGRPWGIGEAGMAYYGTPKQTAEYNGNVSYRSQQGRMQGLATEAIELLNAQKRYHASYLSIFNIVWYSVKPLELGLADTTRKPTPTDGVFFRPYEEGKRGIQPERLGPYTTTLNPGYDPHLPLYKKWALFDAVQRSFADTGAIAESKPTSMPASAPIPPPANAYLMLRSADPDSTMQHVFTEAGFTPGKPEKGKVPLLVIDGIHPPIDAESIKLKDEVLKKEGKVLIWGITPASKEKINTMLPLPVDITERPSTSYLIKEADAIMNNLCDSDLYFSELANEPVGRYGLSGPLVAKGKTILTAANTDWGVWNKQAEYLKTAAVIRSEREAKPDGNTLVFLPAAKGGIYVMAVNPLLMYKSAPGIISKMLTNLGVAPNESAGTAKSLISEEGFLKKALFLGPFETSANLPFEPGSETSGNEKAGVNFIPGEITNGQKWKLADADEESNFSPVAYQDKAQGVGYYSFWVYTPRSLSNLLLEPDMPKVDLDVITNSGINVFLNQKPLGNTYKAMPLEKGWNHVLIETVNAAPGRKMKIKLSSNDKRFLSKQMKVVAYRLY
;
A
#
# COMPACT_ATOMS: atom_id res chain seq x y z
N MET A 1 -38.62 47.70 -52.79
CA MET A 1 -39.84 46.89 -52.59
C MET A 1 -39.43 45.53 -52.04
N LEU A 2 -40.08 45.13 -50.94
CA LEU A 2 -40.30 43.76 -50.42
C LEU A 2 -39.11 42.78 -50.18
N HIS A 3 -38.98 42.36 -48.91
CA HIS A 3 -38.40 41.09 -48.42
C HIS A 3 -39.18 39.86 -48.97
N PRO A 4 -38.71 38.56 -48.89
CA PRO A 4 -38.03 37.95 -47.72
C PRO A 4 -36.99 36.78 -47.93
N VAL A 5 -36.23 36.49 -46.85
CA VAL A 5 -35.89 35.19 -46.18
C VAL A 5 -35.08 34.03 -46.85
N LYS A 6 -33.95 33.71 -46.16
CA LYS A 6 -33.22 32.44 -45.85
C LYS A 6 -32.99 31.34 -46.91
N ALA A 7 -31.71 30.98 -47.13
CA ALA A 7 -31.01 29.85 -46.48
C ALA A 7 -29.53 29.77 -46.95
N LYS A 8 -28.57 29.75 -46.00
CA LYS A 8 -27.16 29.43 -46.26
C LYS A 8 -26.91 27.97 -45.87
N SER A 9 -26.48 27.16 -46.82
CA SER A 9 -25.97 25.81 -46.58
C SER A 9 -24.54 25.88 -46.04
N PHE A 10 -24.32 25.26 -44.87
CA PHE A 10 -23.02 25.00 -44.28
C PHE A 10 -22.54 23.62 -44.76
N PHE A 11 -21.41 23.57 -45.46
CA PHE A 11 -20.67 22.33 -45.65
C PHE A 11 -19.72 22.14 -44.46
N THR A 12 -20.07 21.23 -43.56
CA THR A 12 -19.17 20.73 -42.50
C THR A 12 -18.52 19.45 -43.01
N ILE A 13 -17.21 19.49 -43.27
CA ILE A 13 -16.42 18.28 -43.52
C ILE A 13 -16.07 17.67 -42.16
N LEU A 14 -16.72 16.55 -41.81
CA LEU A 14 -16.30 15.69 -40.71
C LEU A 14 -15.04 14.92 -41.12
N PHE A 15 -13.93 15.15 -40.43
CA PHE A 15 -12.79 14.24 -40.44
C PHE A 15 -13.12 13.02 -39.56
N LEU A 16 -13.46 11.89 -40.18
CA LEU A 16 -13.48 10.58 -39.53
C LEU A 16 -12.04 10.11 -39.26
N PHE A 17 -11.60 10.09 -38.01
CA PHE A 17 -10.54 9.19 -37.58
C PHE A 17 -11.19 7.85 -37.22
N GLY A 18 -11.22 6.93 -38.19
CA GLY A 18 -11.79 5.59 -38.03
C GLY A 18 -10.85 4.65 -37.27
N ILE A 19 -11.34 4.09 -36.17
CA ILE A 19 -10.81 2.87 -35.53
C ILE A 19 -11.42 1.70 -36.30
N ILE A 20 -10.59 0.78 -36.79
CA ILE A 20 -11.04 -0.42 -37.48
C ILE A 20 -11.33 -1.50 -36.42
N TYR A 21 -12.56 -1.99 -36.37
CA TYR A 21 -12.97 -3.12 -35.55
C TYR A 21 -13.51 -4.21 -36.48
N ASN A 22 -12.88 -5.38 -36.49
CA ASN A 22 -13.47 -6.60 -37.04
C ASN A 22 -13.50 -7.65 -35.91
N GLY A 23 -14.68 -8.23 -35.71
CA GLY A 23 -14.97 -9.14 -34.62
C GLY A 23 -14.14 -10.44 -34.67
N PHE A 24 -13.84 -10.95 -33.48
CA PHE A 24 -13.14 -12.20 -33.18
C PHE A 24 -11.69 -12.28 -33.68
N GLY A 25 -10.75 -11.98 -32.77
CA GLY A 25 -9.34 -12.33 -32.89
C GLY A 25 -8.34 -11.18 -32.92
N GLN A 26 -8.78 -9.91 -32.98
CA GLN A 26 -7.87 -8.76 -33.02
C GLN A 26 -7.71 -8.08 -31.64
N LYS A 27 -6.46 -7.80 -31.28
CA LYS A 27 -6.06 -7.11 -30.04
C LYS A 27 -6.69 -5.71 -29.96
N THR A 28 -7.15 -5.27 -28.79
CA THR A 28 -7.61 -3.89 -28.57
C THR A 28 -6.45 -2.92 -28.83
N GLN A 29 -6.63 -1.99 -29.78
CA GLN A 29 -5.60 -1.01 -30.14
C GLN A 29 -6.02 0.40 -29.75
N PHE A 30 -5.12 1.13 -29.09
CA PHE A 30 -5.26 2.55 -28.83
C PHE A 30 -4.42 3.35 -29.82
N LEU A 31 -5.08 4.14 -30.66
CA LEU A 31 -4.42 4.86 -31.74
C LEU A 31 -4.00 6.28 -31.37
N ALA A 32 -4.40 6.87 -30.23
CA ALA A 32 -3.85 8.17 -29.85
C ALA A 32 -2.49 8.01 -29.14
N GLY A 33 -1.75 9.11 -28.95
CA GLY A 33 -0.50 9.08 -28.18
C GLY A 33 -0.77 8.71 -26.72
N PHE A 34 0.02 7.78 -26.18
CA PHE A 34 -0.11 7.35 -24.78
C PHE A 34 0.14 8.51 -23.81
N ALA A 35 1.25 9.22 -23.98
CA ALA A 35 1.65 10.38 -23.15
C ALA A 35 1.69 11.66 -24.00
N PRO A 36 0.58 12.41 -24.12
CA PRO A 36 0.59 13.73 -24.72
C PRO A 36 1.48 14.68 -23.89
N THR A 37 2.52 15.22 -24.51
CA THR A 37 3.50 16.11 -23.87
C THR A 37 3.83 17.30 -24.77
N GLU A 38 4.07 18.48 -24.19
CA GLU A 38 4.65 19.63 -24.92
C GLU A 38 6.17 19.47 -25.05
N GLN A 39 6.83 20.26 -25.91
CA GLN A 39 8.28 20.42 -25.89
C GLN A 39 8.73 21.33 -24.73
N SER A 40 9.97 21.15 -24.27
CA SER A 40 10.55 21.94 -23.18
C SER A 40 10.75 23.42 -23.56
N VAL A 41 10.88 23.71 -24.85
CA VAL A 41 10.86 25.07 -25.42
C VAL A 41 9.49 25.29 -26.06
N THR A 42 8.74 26.23 -25.49
CA THR A 42 7.36 26.52 -25.90
C THR A 42 7.32 27.52 -27.07
N ALA A 43 6.16 27.65 -27.73
CA ALA A 43 6.01 28.54 -28.89
C ALA A 43 6.46 30.01 -28.66
N PRO A 44 6.22 30.65 -27.49
CA PRO A 44 6.74 32.00 -27.21
C PRO A 44 8.28 32.10 -27.14
N GLU A 45 8.97 30.98 -26.91
CA GLU A 45 10.43 30.90 -26.75
C GLU A 45 11.16 30.47 -28.03
N ALA A 46 10.47 29.75 -28.92
CA ALA A 46 11.05 29.02 -30.07
C ALA A 46 11.85 29.87 -31.07
N SER A 47 11.68 31.20 -31.10
CA SER A 47 12.51 32.08 -31.94
C SER A 47 13.89 32.37 -31.35
N PHE A 48 14.12 32.10 -30.06
CA PHE A 48 15.35 32.47 -29.34
C PHE A 48 16.06 31.26 -28.74
N ARG A 49 15.29 30.22 -28.43
CA ARG A 49 15.72 28.96 -27.83
C ARG A 49 15.41 27.81 -28.76
N ASP A 50 16.15 26.73 -28.62
CA ASP A 50 15.97 25.49 -29.37
C ASP A 50 16.01 24.30 -28.42
N VAL A 51 15.43 23.19 -28.83
CA VAL A 51 15.45 21.94 -28.07
C VAL A 51 15.62 20.77 -29.01
N VAL A 52 16.49 19.83 -28.62
CA VAL A 52 16.62 18.54 -29.28
C VAL A 52 16.34 17.46 -28.26
N SER A 53 15.26 16.71 -28.47
CA SER A 53 14.97 15.52 -27.69
C SER A 53 16.04 14.45 -27.96
N LEU A 54 16.59 13.90 -26.88
CA LEU A 54 17.55 12.80 -26.88
C LEU A 54 16.89 11.48 -26.47
N ASN A 55 15.56 11.47 -26.35
CA ASN A 55 14.75 10.26 -26.26
C ASN A 55 14.95 9.36 -27.49
N GLY A 56 14.70 8.07 -27.32
CA GLY A 56 14.89 7.09 -28.37
C GLY A 56 15.52 5.78 -27.88
N SER A 57 16.04 5.00 -28.82
CA SER A 57 16.80 3.78 -28.54
C SER A 57 18.19 4.09 -27.98
N TRP A 58 18.49 3.55 -26.81
CA TRP A 58 19.79 3.58 -26.17
C TRP A 58 20.34 2.16 -26.06
N ARG A 59 21.61 1.96 -26.39
CA ARG A 59 22.29 0.67 -26.16
C ARG A 59 22.40 0.45 -24.66
N PHE A 60 22.24 -0.80 -24.23
CA PHE A 60 22.31 -1.18 -22.83
C PHE A 60 23.38 -2.24 -22.60
N TYR A 61 24.20 -2.03 -21.57
CA TYR A 61 25.16 -2.99 -21.06
C TYR A 61 24.75 -3.33 -19.62
N PRO A 62 24.05 -4.46 -19.40
CA PRO A 62 23.69 -4.90 -18.06
C PRO A 62 24.94 -5.41 -17.34
N LEU A 63 25.07 -5.07 -16.05
CA LEU A 63 26.09 -5.64 -15.20
C LEU A 63 25.48 -6.71 -14.29
N GLY A 64 25.82 -7.97 -14.55
CA GLY A 64 25.46 -9.07 -13.65
C GLY A 64 26.21 -8.99 -12.32
N ASN A 65 25.61 -9.51 -11.25
CA ASN A 65 26.19 -9.57 -9.91
C ASN A 65 26.67 -8.21 -9.36
N ALA A 66 25.93 -7.13 -9.66
CA ALA A 66 26.28 -5.79 -9.19
C ALA A 66 26.24 -5.67 -7.65
N ASP A 67 25.54 -6.58 -6.96
CA ASP A 67 25.54 -6.78 -5.52
C ASP A 67 26.90 -7.22 -4.94
N GLN A 68 27.79 -7.77 -5.78
CA GLN A 68 29.16 -8.14 -5.39
C GLN A 68 30.16 -6.98 -5.51
N LEU A 69 29.76 -5.85 -6.12
CA LEU A 69 30.64 -4.69 -6.24
C LEU A 69 30.79 -3.97 -4.90
N SER A 70 31.99 -3.50 -4.61
CA SER A 70 32.21 -2.55 -3.53
C SER A 70 31.55 -1.21 -3.84
N ARG A 71 31.22 -0.44 -2.79
CA ARG A 71 30.70 0.94 -2.95
C ARG A 71 31.65 1.82 -3.76
N ASP A 72 32.96 1.61 -3.63
CA ASP A 72 33.96 2.37 -4.39
C ASP A 72 33.96 1.99 -5.87
N GLN A 73 33.73 0.72 -6.21
CA GLN A 73 33.56 0.29 -7.60
C GLN A 73 32.27 0.86 -8.21
N ILE A 74 31.19 0.96 -7.43
CA ILE A 74 29.93 1.58 -7.88
C ILE A 74 30.09 3.08 -8.11
N LYS A 75 30.85 3.76 -7.23
CA LYS A 75 31.16 5.18 -7.34
C LYS A 75 32.20 5.49 -8.42
N ASN A 76 33.03 4.53 -8.80
CA ASN A 76 34.07 4.67 -9.81
C ASN A 76 33.94 3.56 -10.87
N PRO A 77 32.86 3.57 -11.67
CA PRO A 77 32.58 2.52 -12.63
C PRO A 77 33.58 2.56 -13.79
N VAL A 78 33.93 1.39 -14.31
CA VAL A 78 34.77 1.27 -15.51
C VAL A 78 33.87 1.14 -16.73
N TYR A 79 34.13 1.97 -17.76
CA TYR A 79 33.39 1.91 -19.02
C TYR A 79 33.61 0.55 -19.71
N PRO A 80 32.55 -0.13 -20.19
CA PRO A 80 32.69 -1.49 -20.69
C PRO A 80 33.49 -1.53 -22.01
N PRO A 81 34.33 -2.56 -22.21
CA PRO A 81 34.93 -2.84 -23.51
C PRO A 81 33.83 -3.24 -24.52
N GLY A 82 34.08 -3.11 -25.82
CA GLY A 82 33.04 -3.15 -26.86
C GLY A 82 32.14 -4.40 -26.93
N ASN A 83 32.53 -5.53 -26.34
CA ASN A 83 31.75 -6.77 -26.27
C ASN A 83 30.84 -6.78 -25.03
N GLY A 84 29.56 -7.18 -25.17
CA GLY A 84 28.62 -7.36 -24.04
C GLY A 84 27.42 -6.39 -24.01
N TRP A 85 27.31 -5.47 -24.97
CA TRP A 85 26.10 -4.67 -25.17
C TRP A 85 24.96 -5.55 -25.70
N GLU A 86 23.75 -5.38 -25.17
CA GLU A 86 22.56 -6.09 -25.61
C GLU A 86 22.13 -5.69 -27.02
N THR A 87 21.52 -6.64 -27.74
CA THR A 87 20.94 -6.39 -29.07
C THR A 87 19.63 -5.60 -28.98
N THR A 88 18.87 -5.81 -27.91
CA THR A 88 17.65 -5.03 -27.63
C THR A 88 18.04 -3.70 -26.99
N PRO A 89 17.68 -2.55 -27.55
CA PRO A 89 17.92 -1.26 -26.92
C PRO A 89 16.87 -0.95 -25.85
N VAL A 90 17.24 -0.10 -24.89
CA VAL A 90 16.28 0.54 -23.97
C VAL A 90 15.64 1.73 -24.70
N LYS A 91 14.31 1.78 -24.71
CA LYS A 91 13.47 2.83 -25.29
C LYS A 91 13.28 3.95 -24.27
N VAL A 92 14.13 4.97 -24.33
CA VAL A 92 14.12 6.09 -23.38
C VAL A 92 13.06 7.12 -23.77
N PRO A 93 12.12 7.49 -22.87
CA PRO A 93 12.14 7.18 -21.44
C PRO A 93 11.48 5.84 -21.11
N SER A 94 12.22 5.00 -20.38
CA SER A 94 11.71 3.84 -19.66
C SER A 94 12.82 3.32 -18.74
N PRO A 95 12.51 2.91 -17.50
CA PRO A 95 13.46 2.10 -16.74
C PRO A 95 13.65 0.74 -17.42
N TRP A 96 14.86 0.17 -17.40
CA TRP A 96 15.10 -1.11 -18.07
C TRP A 96 14.40 -2.28 -17.38
N ASN A 97 14.19 -2.18 -16.07
CA ASN A 97 13.49 -3.17 -15.25
C ASN A 97 11.97 -2.91 -15.15
N VAL A 98 11.40 -2.07 -16.02
CA VAL A 98 9.99 -1.66 -15.97
C VAL A 98 8.99 -2.82 -15.81
N ASN A 99 9.24 -3.96 -16.43
CA ASN A 99 8.36 -5.12 -16.37
C ASN A 99 8.42 -5.90 -15.04
N SER A 100 9.35 -5.60 -14.13
CA SER A 100 9.35 -6.22 -12.79
C SER A 100 8.51 -5.46 -11.77
N PHE A 101 7.98 -4.29 -12.12
CA PHE A 101 7.14 -3.52 -11.19
C PHE A 101 5.80 -4.22 -10.98
N ALA A 102 5.49 -4.54 -9.72
CA ALA A 102 4.23 -5.18 -9.33
C ALA A 102 3.93 -6.55 -10.00
N THR A 103 4.94 -7.26 -10.50
CA THR A 103 4.74 -8.51 -11.26
C THR A 103 4.93 -9.79 -10.47
N GLU A 104 5.15 -9.73 -9.16
CA GLU A 104 5.23 -10.93 -8.30
C GLU A 104 3.95 -11.79 -8.47
N ARG A 105 4.07 -12.82 -9.33
CA ARG A 105 3.12 -13.90 -9.64
C ARG A 105 1.88 -13.58 -10.50
N ILE A 106 1.76 -12.42 -11.15
CA ILE A 106 0.50 -12.00 -11.85
C ILE A 106 -0.73 -12.19 -10.93
N ALA A 107 -0.53 -12.07 -9.61
CA ALA A 107 -1.60 -12.33 -8.65
C ALA A 107 -2.65 -11.21 -8.68
N GLY A 108 -2.23 -9.99 -8.98
CA GLY A 108 -3.07 -8.79 -9.14
C GLY A 108 -3.29 -8.38 -10.60
N GLY A 109 -2.72 -7.25 -11.02
CA GLY A 109 -2.77 -6.75 -12.40
C GLY A 109 -1.56 -7.17 -13.25
N ASP A 110 -1.69 -7.06 -14.57
CA ASP A 110 -0.62 -7.37 -15.54
C ASP A 110 0.17 -6.12 -15.95
N PHE A 111 1.21 -5.79 -15.17
CA PHE A 111 2.05 -4.60 -15.35
C PHE A 111 3.13 -4.73 -16.44
N VAL A 112 3.14 -5.79 -17.25
CA VAL A 112 4.10 -5.94 -18.35
C VAL A 112 3.76 -4.95 -19.46
N THR A 113 4.62 -3.95 -19.68
CA THR A 113 4.37 -2.84 -20.63
C THR A 113 5.32 -2.81 -21.82
N TYR A 114 6.46 -3.49 -21.71
CA TYR A 114 7.43 -3.68 -22.79
C TYR A 114 7.75 -5.17 -22.96
N PRO A 115 6.83 -6.01 -23.47
CA PRO A 115 7.13 -7.41 -23.79
C PRO A 115 8.41 -7.62 -24.63
N SER A 116 8.86 -6.61 -25.39
CA SER A 116 10.12 -6.66 -26.13
C SER A 116 11.38 -6.70 -25.25
N TYR A 117 11.32 -6.27 -23.99
CA TYR A 117 12.49 -6.25 -23.12
C TYR A 117 12.86 -7.66 -22.63
N PRO A 118 14.16 -8.03 -22.66
CA PRO A 118 14.60 -9.30 -22.11
C PRO A 118 14.24 -9.44 -20.63
N LYS A 119 13.58 -10.55 -20.27
CA LYS A 119 13.18 -10.83 -18.88
C LYS A 119 14.36 -10.73 -17.89
N LYS A 120 15.56 -11.13 -18.30
CA LYS A 120 16.78 -11.02 -17.48
C LYS A 120 17.09 -9.59 -17.00
N TRP A 121 16.57 -8.55 -17.64
CA TRP A 121 16.76 -7.15 -17.22
C TRP A 121 16.04 -6.79 -15.93
N GLU A 122 15.01 -7.56 -15.56
CA GLU A 122 14.19 -7.36 -14.36
C GLU A 122 15.03 -7.36 -13.07
N ASP A 123 16.07 -8.19 -13.03
CA ASP A 123 16.96 -8.38 -11.87
C ASP A 123 18.26 -7.56 -11.95
N ILE A 124 18.50 -6.85 -13.06
CA ILE A 124 19.74 -6.07 -13.23
C ILE A 124 19.72 -4.82 -12.36
N GLN A 125 20.67 -4.74 -11.44
CA GLN A 125 20.81 -3.66 -10.46
C GLN A 125 21.75 -2.53 -10.90
N ALA A 126 22.64 -2.76 -11.86
CA ALA A 126 23.48 -1.69 -12.42
C ALA A 126 23.78 -1.94 -13.91
N GLY A 127 24.07 -0.88 -14.65
CA GLY A 127 24.41 -1.00 -16.06
C GLY A 127 24.77 0.33 -16.73
N TRP A 128 25.28 0.23 -17.95
CA TRP A 128 25.56 1.37 -18.80
C TRP A 128 24.50 1.54 -19.88
N LEU A 129 24.07 2.78 -20.09
CA LEU A 129 23.28 3.21 -21.25
C LEU A 129 24.17 4.05 -22.16
N SER A 130 24.09 3.90 -23.48
CA SER A 130 24.83 4.74 -24.42
C SER A 130 24.02 5.04 -25.68
N ARG A 131 24.08 6.29 -26.13
CA ARG A 131 23.49 6.74 -27.40
C ARG A 131 24.49 7.62 -28.13
N LYS A 132 24.62 7.37 -29.43
CA LYS A 132 25.32 8.26 -30.36
C LYS A 132 24.33 9.28 -30.90
N VAL A 133 24.73 10.54 -30.86
CA VAL A 133 23.92 11.66 -31.34
C VAL A 133 24.75 12.52 -32.28
N THR A 134 24.20 12.80 -33.47
CA THR A 134 24.85 13.66 -34.46
C THR A 134 24.09 14.97 -34.54
N PHE A 135 24.79 16.07 -34.29
CA PHE A 135 24.23 17.40 -34.46
C PHE A 135 24.62 17.93 -35.83
N ARG A 136 23.62 18.35 -36.62
CA ARG A 136 23.81 18.92 -37.97
C ARG A 136 23.70 20.45 -37.98
N LYS A 137 23.55 21.07 -36.80
CA LYS A 137 23.32 22.51 -36.64
C LYS A 137 24.48 23.12 -35.85
N GLY A 138 25.08 24.18 -36.39
CA GLY A 138 26.06 24.98 -35.65
C GLY A 138 25.35 25.91 -34.67
N TRP A 139 25.52 25.70 -33.36
CA TRP A 139 24.99 26.56 -32.31
C TRP A 139 26.05 27.55 -31.80
N ALA A 140 26.80 28.13 -32.73
CA ALA A 140 27.89 29.06 -32.42
C ALA A 140 27.41 30.20 -31.51
N GLY A 141 28.14 30.44 -30.43
CA GLY A 141 27.82 31.48 -29.45
C GLY A 141 26.56 31.24 -28.60
N LYS A 142 25.96 30.04 -28.65
CA LYS A 142 24.86 29.63 -27.78
C LYS A 142 25.38 28.78 -26.61
N ARG A 143 24.52 28.54 -25.63
CA ARG A 143 24.73 27.62 -24.51
C ARG A 143 23.95 26.34 -24.75
N LEU A 144 24.61 25.21 -24.52
CA LEU A 144 24.09 23.88 -24.74
C LEU A 144 23.98 23.18 -23.39
N ILE A 145 22.76 22.89 -22.96
CA ILE A 145 22.47 22.34 -21.64
C ILE A 145 21.80 20.99 -21.80
N LEU A 146 22.44 19.92 -21.35
CA LEU A 146 21.79 18.62 -21.21
C LEU A 146 20.87 18.66 -20.00
N ARG A 147 19.63 18.21 -20.16
CA ARG A 147 18.63 18.12 -19.11
C ARG A 147 18.05 16.72 -19.06
N PHE A 148 18.08 16.13 -17.88
CA PHE A 148 17.42 14.86 -17.58
C PHE A 148 16.25 15.16 -16.65
N GLU A 149 15.04 14.76 -17.02
CA GLU A 149 13.85 14.98 -16.19
C GLU A 149 13.78 14.02 -14.99
N GLY A 150 14.33 12.81 -15.12
CA GLY A 150 14.35 11.81 -14.04
C GLY A 150 15.13 10.55 -14.40
N VAL A 151 16.02 10.12 -13.50
CA VAL A 151 16.83 8.91 -13.65
C VAL A 151 16.82 8.13 -12.33
N GLY A 152 16.38 6.87 -12.38
CA GLY A 152 16.30 5.99 -11.22
C GLY A 152 17.65 5.38 -10.88
N GLY A 153 18.16 5.67 -9.70
CA GLY A 153 19.44 5.18 -9.19
C GLY A 153 20.55 6.23 -9.13
N PHE A 154 21.68 5.83 -8.56
CA PHE A 154 22.91 6.62 -8.57
C PHE A 154 23.43 6.71 -10.01
N THR A 155 23.52 7.94 -10.52
CA THR A 155 23.73 8.21 -11.94
C THR A 155 25.00 9.00 -12.16
N GLN A 156 25.83 8.58 -13.12
CA GLN A 156 26.95 9.35 -13.64
C GLN A 156 26.82 9.53 -15.14
N VAL A 157 26.99 10.77 -15.62
CA VAL A 157 26.84 11.14 -17.04
C VAL A 157 28.21 11.36 -17.65
N TYR A 158 28.40 10.77 -18.83
CA TYR A 158 29.63 10.84 -19.61
C TYR A 158 29.33 11.37 -21.01
N LEU A 159 30.13 12.33 -21.48
CA LEU A 159 30.10 12.81 -22.85
C LEU A 159 31.45 12.54 -23.48
N ASN A 160 31.46 11.82 -24.61
CA ASN A 160 32.68 11.41 -25.32
C ASN A 160 33.68 10.74 -24.35
N LYS A 161 33.16 9.82 -23.52
CA LYS A 161 33.88 9.06 -22.47
C LYS A 161 34.45 9.88 -21.29
N LYS A 162 34.19 11.18 -21.22
CA LYS A 162 34.56 12.02 -20.07
C LYS A 162 33.37 12.15 -19.12
N LYS A 163 33.55 11.87 -17.82
CA LYS A 163 32.52 12.15 -16.79
C LYS A 163 32.27 13.66 -16.71
N ILE A 164 31.01 14.06 -16.85
CA ILE A 164 30.57 15.47 -16.84
C ILE A 164 29.64 15.81 -15.69
N ALA A 165 28.93 14.83 -15.12
CA ALA A 165 28.02 15.05 -14.00
C ALA A 165 27.75 13.76 -13.19
N GLU A 166 27.17 13.96 -12.02
CA GLU A 166 26.65 12.94 -11.13
C GLU A 166 25.33 13.41 -10.51
N ASN A 167 24.37 12.50 -10.32
CA ASN A 167 23.10 12.78 -9.66
C ASN A 167 22.71 11.58 -8.78
N PHE A 168 22.26 11.88 -7.56
CA PHE A 168 21.75 10.89 -6.62
C PHE A 168 20.35 11.29 -6.11
N ASP A 169 19.43 11.44 -7.05
CA ASP A 169 18.02 11.74 -6.85
C ASP A 169 17.21 11.04 -7.94
N VAL A 170 16.10 10.42 -7.60
CA VAL A 170 15.31 9.62 -8.55
C VAL A 170 14.34 10.46 -9.37
N PHE A 171 13.83 11.58 -8.82
CA PHE A 171 12.60 12.22 -9.29
C PHE A 171 12.79 13.57 -9.94
N LEU A 172 13.78 14.32 -9.49
CA LEU A 172 13.91 15.73 -9.81
C LEU A 172 14.89 15.94 -10.99
N PRO A 173 14.63 16.93 -11.85
CA PRO A 173 15.49 17.19 -12.99
C PRO A 173 16.88 17.66 -12.56
N PHE A 174 17.87 17.42 -13.40
CA PHE A 174 19.20 18.02 -13.27
C PHE A 174 19.75 18.42 -14.65
N GLU A 175 20.54 19.50 -14.66
CA GLU A 175 21.06 20.13 -15.86
C GLU A 175 22.60 20.18 -15.86
N VAL A 176 23.22 19.99 -17.03
CA VAL A 176 24.68 20.01 -17.22
C VAL A 176 25.01 20.87 -18.43
N ASP A 177 25.86 21.89 -18.26
CA ASP A 177 26.33 22.71 -19.37
C ASP A 177 27.44 21.99 -20.14
N VAL A 178 27.16 21.64 -21.41
CA VAL A 178 28.06 20.90 -22.30
C VAL A 178 28.60 21.75 -23.44
N THR A 179 28.44 23.07 -23.37
CA THR A 179 28.74 24.00 -24.47
C THR A 179 30.16 23.83 -25.05
N THR A 180 31.15 23.59 -24.19
CA THR A 180 32.57 23.43 -24.57
C THR A 180 33.01 21.98 -24.76
N LEU A 181 32.13 21.02 -24.48
CA LEU A 181 32.44 19.59 -24.46
C LEU A 181 31.82 18.86 -25.67
N LEU A 182 30.76 19.42 -26.23
CA LEU A 182 29.98 18.83 -27.31
C LEU A 182 30.59 19.19 -28.67
N ASN A 183 30.80 18.16 -29.51
CA ASN A 183 31.14 18.33 -30.91
C ASN A 183 29.90 18.78 -31.70
N GLN A 184 29.78 20.08 -31.96
CA GLN A 184 28.57 20.66 -32.58
C GLN A 184 28.41 20.32 -34.08
N GLN A 185 29.46 19.81 -34.72
CA GLN A 185 29.46 19.46 -36.14
C GLN A 185 29.92 18.01 -36.35
N GLY A 186 29.44 17.11 -35.51
CA GLY A 186 29.78 15.70 -35.61
C GLY A 186 29.02 14.81 -34.65
N GLU A 187 29.50 13.57 -34.55
CA GLU A 187 28.99 12.59 -33.63
C GLU A 187 29.48 12.87 -32.20
N ASN A 188 28.59 12.66 -31.24
CA ASN A 188 28.89 12.62 -29.82
C ASN A 188 28.36 11.32 -29.25
N GLU A 189 29.09 10.75 -28.29
CA GLU A 189 28.64 9.62 -27.49
C GLU A 189 28.20 10.13 -26.11
N LEU A 190 26.90 9.99 -25.81
CA LEU A 190 26.36 10.25 -24.49
C LEU A 190 26.13 8.91 -23.79
N SER A 191 26.82 8.71 -22.67
CA SER A 191 26.73 7.46 -21.89
C SER A 191 26.39 7.74 -20.44
N LEU A 192 25.59 6.87 -19.84
CA LEU A 192 25.22 6.93 -18.43
C LEU A 192 25.61 5.64 -17.74
N TRP A 193 26.31 5.75 -16.61
CA TRP A 193 26.34 4.70 -15.61
C TRP A 193 25.19 4.90 -14.65
N VAL A 194 24.42 3.83 -14.41
CA VAL A 194 23.33 3.86 -13.44
C VAL A 194 23.41 2.62 -12.56
N ALA A 195 23.39 2.82 -11.25
CA ALA A 195 23.36 1.76 -10.25
C ALA A 195 22.18 1.97 -9.28
N ASP A 196 21.51 0.89 -8.89
CA ASP A 196 20.46 0.90 -7.88
C ASP A 196 20.99 1.56 -6.59
N GLY A 197 20.26 2.54 -6.06
CA GLY A 197 20.68 3.27 -4.87
C GLY A 197 20.91 2.36 -3.66
N ARG A 198 20.24 1.19 -3.59
CA ARG A 198 20.41 0.21 -2.51
C ARG A 198 21.81 -0.39 -2.45
N LEU A 199 22.53 -0.42 -3.57
CA LEU A 199 23.93 -0.86 -3.59
C LEU A 199 24.85 0.10 -2.82
N LEU A 200 24.40 1.33 -2.55
CA LEU A 200 25.10 2.32 -1.74
C LEU A 200 24.56 2.42 -0.31
N ASN A 201 23.60 1.57 0.09
CA ASN A 201 23.07 1.56 1.45
C ASN A 201 24.18 1.35 2.49
N GLN A 202 23.99 1.97 3.65
CA GLN A 202 24.87 1.90 4.80
C GLN A 202 24.14 1.23 5.97
N PRO A 203 24.29 -0.08 6.18
CA PRO A 203 23.61 -0.77 7.27
C PRO A 203 23.85 -0.11 8.63
N GLY A 204 22.83 -0.10 9.47
CA GLY A 204 22.89 0.45 10.82
C GLY A 204 21.63 0.12 11.60
N LYS A 205 21.62 0.48 12.90
CA LYS A 205 20.50 0.23 13.80
C LYS A 205 19.24 1.02 13.41
N PHE A 206 19.41 2.20 12.83
CA PHE A 206 18.32 3.14 12.55
C PHE A 206 18.20 3.41 11.04
N GLY A 207 17.87 2.34 10.30
CA GLY A 207 17.77 2.33 8.85
C GLY A 207 19.11 2.19 8.12
N ASN A 208 19.04 2.15 6.79
CA ASN A 208 20.21 1.88 5.93
C ASN A 208 20.29 2.75 4.67
N ARG A 209 19.18 3.37 4.25
CA ARG A 209 19.08 4.11 3.00
C ARG A 209 19.65 5.51 3.16
N ILE A 210 20.64 5.85 2.33
CA ILE A 210 21.26 7.18 2.30
C ILE A 210 20.69 8.11 1.22
N PHE A 211 19.83 7.61 0.35
CA PHE A 211 19.21 8.38 -0.73
C PHE A 211 17.73 8.62 -0.51
N VAL A 212 17.17 9.55 -1.28
CA VAL A 212 15.74 9.88 -1.24
C VAL A 212 15.01 9.02 -2.27
N GLY A 213 14.30 8.00 -1.80
CA GLY A 213 13.69 6.96 -2.65
C GLY A 213 12.18 7.03 -2.82
N GLY A 214 11.47 7.81 -1.98
CA GLY A 214 10.01 7.86 -1.98
C GLY A 214 9.35 6.51 -1.70
N SER A 215 8.10 6.35 -2.11
CA SER A 215 7.39 5.06 -2.04
C SER A 215 7.66 4.16 -3.26
N PHE A 216 7.04 2.97 -3.29
CA PHE A 216 7.11 1.89 -4.29
C PHE A 216 7.96 2.17 -5.55
N TRP A 217 7.46 2.98 -6.50
CA TRP A 217 8.10 3.19 -7.80
C TRP A 217 9.53 3.72 -7.71
N GLY A 218 9.78 4.75 -6.89
CA GLY A 218 11.11 5.37 -6.80
C GLY A 218 12.18 4.46 -6.21
N GLN A 219 11.77 3.47 -5.41
CA GLN A 219 12.68 2.46 -4.88
C GLN A 219 12.92 1.28 -5.84
N HIS A 220 12.06 1.15 -6.85
CA HIS A 220 12.08 0.05 -7.80
C HIS A 220 12.84 0.40 -9.09
N VAL A 221 12.63 1.60 -9.63
CA VAL A 221 13.08 1.94 -10.99
C VAL A 221 14.58 2.13 -11.12
N ARG A 222 15.11 1.67 -12.25
CA ARG A 222 16.51 1.82 -12.62
C ARG A 222 16.64 2.29 -14.07
N GLY A 223 17.39 3.37 -14.27
CA GLY A 223 17.61 3.98 -15.59
C GLY A 223 16.76 5.21 -15.86
N ILE A 224 16.81 5.68 -17.10
CA ILE A 224 16.20 6.94 -17.52
C ILE A 224 14.69 6.75 -17.68
N TRP A 225 13.91 7.21 -16.70
CA TRP A 225 12.46 6.99 -16.66
C TRP A 225 11.64 8.23 -17.04
N GLN A 226 12.27 9.40 -17.24
CA GLN A 226 11.64 10.57 -17.86
C GLN A 226 12.54 11.15 -18.97
N ASP A 227 12.03 12.14 -19.70
CA ASP A 227 12.66 12.67 -20.91
C ASP A 227 14.10 13.17 -20.72
N VAL A 228 14.87 13.14 -21.82
CA VAL A 228 16.20 13.74 -21.94
C VAL A 228 16.21 14.72 -23.09
N ASP A 229 16.62 15.96 -22.81
CA ASP A 229 16.68 17.04 -23.80
C ASP A 229 18.07 17.69 -23.84
N LEU A 230 18.48 18.16 -25.02
CA LEU A 230 19.49 19.20 -25.17
C LEU A 230 18.80 20.54 -25.39
N LEU A 231 18.89 21.43 -24.40
CA LEU A 231 18.37 22.79 -24.47
C LEU A 231 19.43 23.73 -25.03
N VAL A 232 19.04 24.57 -25.98
CA VAL A 232 19.89 25.60 -26.58
C VAL A 232 19.40 26.97 -26.14
N LYS A 233 20.25 27.66 -25.38
CA LYS A 233 19.95 28.99 -24.81
C LYS A 233 20.89 30.04 -25.42
N PRO A 234 20.48 31.32 -25.55
CA PRO A 234 21.42 32.39 -25.93
C PRO A 234 22.51 32.58 -24.87
N ALA A 235 23.60 33.28 -25.19
CA ALA A 235 24.70 33.53 -24.23
C ALA A 235 24.32 34.49 -23.07
N VAL A 236 23.24 35.25 -23.25
CA VAL A 236 22.60 36.01 -22.17
C VAL A 236 21.14 35.63 -22.18
N TYR A 237 20.66 35.07 -21.07
CA TYR A 237 19.33 34.47 -21.02
C TYR A 237 18.69 34.59 -19.63
N VAL A 238 17.38 34.46 -19.59
CA VAL A 238 16.60 34.29 -18.35
C VAL A 238 16.72 32.83 -17.91
N ALA A 239 17.44 32.59 -16.81
CA ALA A 239 17.67 31.25 -16.26
C ALA A 239 16.43 30.74 -15.51
N SER A 240 15.73 31.61 -14.78
CA SER A 240 14.48 31.27 -14.09
C SER A 240 13.63 32.50 -13.85
N THR A 241 12.32 32.26 -13.73
CA THR A 241 11.30 33.24 -13.37
C THR A 241 10.45 32.65 -12.26
N TYR A 242 10.30 33.38 -11.15
CA TYR A 242 9.40 33.02 -10.05
C TYR A 242 8.37 34.12 -9.87
N ILE A 243 7.09 33.73 -10.00
CA ILE A 243 5.95 34.64 -9.96
C ILE A 243 5.30 34.53 -8.58
N GLN A 244 5.20 35.67 -7.89
CA GLN A 244 4.72 35.77 -6.52
C GLN A 244 3.45 36.63 -6.47
N PRO A 245 2.26 36.00 -6.51
CA PRO A 245 0.99 36.70 -6.44
C PRO A 245 0.62 37.07 -4.98
N PHE A 246 0.63 38.36 -4.66
CA PHE A 246 0.12 38.89 -3.39
C PHE A 246 -1.22 39.58 -3.64
N VAL A 247 -2.30 38.78 -3.64
CA VAL A 247 -3.66 39.22 -3.97
C VAL A 247 -4.16 40.26 -3.00
N ASP A 248 -3.97 40.03 -1.70
CA ASP A 248 -4.26 40.96 -0.60
C ASP A 248 -3.65 42.35 -0.77
N LYS A 249 -2.46 42.41 -1.38
CA LYS A 249 -1.68 43.64 -1.61
C LYS A 249 -1.82 44.20 -3.03
N ASP A 250 -2.66 43.61 -3.88
CA ASP A 250 -2.76 43.89 -5.31
C ASP A 250 -1.38 43.96 -6.01
N THR A 251 -0.45 43.10 -5.60
CA THR A 251 0.95 43.17 -6.07
C THR A 251 1.36 41.84 -6.68
N LEU A 252 1.78 41.86 -7.94
CA LEU A 252 2.48 40.76 -8.57
C LEU A 252 3.99 41.06 -8.53
N ALA A 253 4.74 40.27 -7.77
CA ALA A 253 6.19 40.34 -7.78
C ALA A 253 6.75 39.24 -8.70
N ILE A 254 7.69 39.61 -9.57
CA ILE A 254 8.32 38.73 -10.54
C ILE A 254 9.81 38.76 -10.26
N ARG A 255 10.34 37.63 -9.79
CA ARG A 255 11.76 37.45 -9.55
C ARG A 255 12.38 36.74 -10.76
N VAL A 256 13.27 37.44 -11.45
CA VAL A 256 13.93 36.97 -12.67
C VAL A 256 15.41 36.80 -12.38
N THR A 257 15.97 35.62 -12.68
CA THR A 257 17.41 35.39 -12.66
C THR A 257 17.95 35.48 -14.07
N LEU A 258 18.74 36.51 -14.35
CA LEU A 258 19.47 36.66 -15.60
C LEU A 258 20.84 36.02 -15.50
N LYS A 259 21.28 35.36 -16.56
CA LYS A 259 22.59 34.74 -16.69
C LYS A 259 23.35 35.37 -17.84
N ASN A 260 24.56 35.85 -17.60
CA ASN A 260 25.48 36.34 -18.63
C ASN A 260 26.70 35.42 -18.68
N THR A 261 26.78 34.58 -19.70
CA THR A 261 27.92 33.68 -19.89
C THR A 261 28.97 34.26 -20.85
N THR A 262 28.89 35.55 -21.16
CA THR A 262 29.87 36.22 -22.02
C THR A 262 31.01 36.79 -21.18
N THR A 263 32.16 37.03 -21.82
CA THR A 263 33.35 37.62 -21.20
C THR A 263 33.24 39.13 -21.00
N ARG A 264 32.10 39.74 -21.33
CA ARG A 264 31.91 41.19 -21.26
C ARG A 264 30.67 41.52 -20.45
N GLN A 265 30.70 42.68 -19.80
CA GLN A 265 29.51 43.25 -19.19
C GLN A 265 28.43 43.47 -20.24
N ARG A 266 27.18 43.30 -19.82
CA ARG A 266 26.00 43.56 -20.64
C ARG A 266 25.04 44.46 -19.91
N VAL A 267 24.43 45.37 -20.65
CA VAL A 267 23.27 46.15 -20.19
C VAL A 267 22.06 45.55 -20.91
N ILE A 268 21.25 44.82 -20.16
CA ILE A 268 20.08 44.12 -20.67
C ILE A 268 18.84 44.93 -20.31
N ASN A 269 18.05 45.28 -21.31
CA ASN A 269 16.72 45.84 -21.11
C ASN A 269 15.75 44.68 -20.90
N LEU A 270 15.24 44.56 -19.68
CA LEU A 270 14.28 43.53 -19.28
C LEU A 270 12.87 44.11 -19.33
N SER A 271 11.97 43.46 -20.06
CA SER A 271 10.55 43.84 -20.16
C SER A 271 9.68 42.57 -20.21
N GLY A 272 8.36 42.71 -20.15
CA GLY A 272 7.48 41.55 -20.26
C GLY A 272 6.04 41.87 -20.58
N SER A 273 5.29 40.84 -20.95
CA SER A 273 3.85 40.91 -21.22
C SER A 273 3.13 39.73 -20.58
N ILE A 274 1.93 39.98 -20.07
CA ILE A 274 1.07 39.00 -19.42
C ILE A 274 -0.21 38.89 -20.25
N SER A 275 -0.51 37.68 -20.71
CA SER A 275 -1.69 37.38 -21.53
C SER A 275 -2.47 36.21 -20.95
N PRO A 276 -3.80 36.16 -21.10
CA PRO A 276 -4.58 34.97 -20.75
C PRO A 276 -4.03 33.73 -21.44
N TRP A 277 -3.90 32.63 -20.71
CA TRP A 277 -3.55 31.32 -21.26
C TRP A 277 -4.84 30.57 -21.58
N ILE A 278 -5.04 30.24 -22.85
CA ILE A 278 -6.31 29.69 -23.35
C ILE A 278 -6.10 28.24 -23.73
N ASN A 279 -6.77 27.33 -23.01
CA ASN A 279 -6.83 25.92 -23.36
C ASN A 279 -7.67 25.75 -24.65
N LEU A 280 -7.11 25.04 -25.63
CA LEU A 280 -7.74 24.71 -26.91
C LEU A 280 -7.93 23.19 -27.09
N ALA A 281 -7.68 22.39 -26.05
CA ALA A 281 -7.96 20.97 -26.05
C ALA A 281 -9.47 20.73 -26.26
N GLY A 282 -9.80 19.60 -26.90
CA GLY A 282 -11.19 19.18 -27.08
C GLY A 282 -11.81 18.75 -25.75
N LYS A 283 -13.10 18.37 -25.76
CA LYS A 283 -13.81 17.95 -24.55
C LYS A 283 -13.99 16.44 -24.43
N SER A 284 -13.71 15.69 -25.50
CA SER A 284 -13.78 14.23 -25.46
C SER A 284 -12.68 13.65 -24.57
N VAL A 285 -12.89 12.43 -24.09
CA VAL A 285 -11.89 11.68 -23.30
C VAL A 285 -10.52 11.56 -24.00
N ILE A 286 -10.52 11.53 -25.33
CA ILE A 286 -9.29 11.46 -26.13
C ILE A 286 -8.62 12.82 -26.27
N GLU A 287 -9.38 13.88 -26.49
CA GLU A 287 -8.83 15.21 -26.82
C GLU A 287 -8.57 16.09 -25.60
N ALA A 288 -9.33 15.96 -24.52
CA ALA A 288 -9.17 16.80 -23.33
C ALA A 288 -7.78 16.68 -22.66
N PRO A 289 -7.15 15.48 -22.64
CA PRO A 289 -5.79 15.36 -22.16
C PRO A 289 -4.71 15.81 -23.15
N GLU A 290 -5.03 16.22 -24.37
CA GLU A 290 -4.03 16.72 -25.32
C GLU A 290 -3.52 18.10 -24.91
N VAL A 291 -2.25 18.40 -25.22
CA VAL A 291 -1.67 19.71 -24.94
C VAL A 291 -1.89 20.63 -26.14
N LYS A 292 -2.91 21.48 -26.06
CA LYS A 292 -3.22 22.48 -27.08
C LYS A 292 -3.63 23.78 -26.42
N TRP A 293 -2.90 24.87 -26.71
CA TRP A 293 -3.17 26.16 -26.10
C TRP A 293 -2.67 27.32 -26.94
N LYS A 294 -3.08 28.54 -26.57
CA LYS A 294 -2.50 29.80 -27.09
C LYS A 294 -2.51 30.89 -26.04
N LEU A 295 -1.68 31.92 -26.24
CA LEU A 295 -1.82 33.18 -25.50
C LEU A 295 -2.87 34.08 -26.17
N GLY A 296 -3.72 34.69 -25.34
CA GLY A 296 -4.62 35.77 -25.75
C GLY A 296 -3.91 37.10 -25.97
N LYS A 297 -4.68 38.19 -26.04
CA LYS A 297 -4.13 39.55 -26.09
C LYS A 297 -3.51 39.92 -24.73
N SER A 298 -2.38 40.62 -24.74
CA SER A 298 -1.76 41.15 -23.51
C SER A 298 -2.74 42.02 -22.73
N VAL A 299 -2.88 41.74 -21.44
CA VAL A 299 -3.73 42.47 -20.49
C VAL A 299 -2.92 43.30 -19.51
N LEU A 300 -1.62 43.01 -19.37
CA LEU A 300 -0.73 43.72 -18.45
C LEU A 300 0.71 43.63 -18.95
N ASN A 301 1.46 44.74 -18.83
CA ASN A 301 2.85 44.81 -19.26
C ASN A 301 3.77 45.03 -18.06
N VAL A 302 4.95 44.42 -18.11
CA VAL A 302 6.04 44.64 -17.18
C VAL A 302 6.95 45.71 -17.77
N GLY A 303 7.07 46.85 -17.08
CA GLY A 303 7.84 48.00 -17.55
C GLY A 303 9.30 47.66 -17.83
N ALA A 304 9.86 48.30 -18.85
CA ALA A 304 11.24 48.09 -19.27
C ALA A 304 12.23 48.60 -18.21
N LYS A 305 13.24 47.77 -17.86
CA LYS A 305 14.28 48.13 -16.90
C LYS A 305 15.66 47.73 -17.41
N ASN A 306 16.61 48.67 -17.37
CA ASN A 306 18.00 48.38 -17.72
C ASN A 306 18.73 47.73 -16.54
N ILE A 307 19.28 46.54 -16.80
CA ILE A 307 20.02 45.73 -15.82
C ILE A 307 21.45 45.58 -16.29
N ILE A 308 22.39 46.07 -15.49
CA ILE A 308 23.82 45.81 -15.70
C ILE A 308 24.13 44.44 -15.09
N ILE A 309 24.68 43.53 -15.90
CA ILE A 309 25.12 42.19 -15.46
C ILE A 309 26.59 41.98 -15.85
N ALA A 310 27.39 41.55 -14.87
CA ALA A 310 28.83 41.35 -15.03
C ALA A 310 29.12 40.15 -15.95
N PRO A 311 30.34 40.04 -16.52
CA PRO A 311 30.77 38.84 -17.23
C PRO A 311 30.62 37.58 -16.36
N ASN A 312 30.29 36.44 -16.97
CA ASN A 312 30.23 35.13 -16.32
C ASN A 312 29.51 35.11 -14.96
N SER A 313 28.40 35.84 -14.85
CA SER A 313 27.68 36.03 -13.60
C SER A 313 26.18 35.86 -13.78
N ASP A 314 25.52 35.60 -12.66
CA ASP A 314 24.08 35.55 -12.53
C ASP A 314 23.61 36.77 -11.74
N LYS A 315 22.45 37.34 -12.10
CA LYS A 315 21.86 38.48 -11.40
C LYS A 315 20.37 38.29 -11.21
N GLU A 316 19.94 38.30 -9.95
CA GLU A 316 18.53 38.31 -9.59
C GLU A 316 17.96 39.73 -9.64
N VAL A 317 16.77 39.87 -10.21
CA VAL A 317 16.02 41.12 -10.33
C VAL A 317 14.60 40.87 -9.89
N VAL A 318 14.09 41.72 -8.99
CA VAL A 318 12.68 41.71 -8.59
C VAL A 318 11.96 42.88 -9.26
N LEU A 319 10.94 42.55 -10.05
CA LEU A 319 10.02 43.49 -10.68
C LEU A 319 8.69 43.42 -9.92
N LYS A 320 8.08 44.57 -9.60
CA LYS A 320 6.79 44.64 -8.91
C LYS A 320 5.82 45.44 -9.74
N LEU A 321 4.58 44.97 -9.83
CA LEU A 321 3.52 45.64 -10.58
C LEU A 321 2.17 45.52 -9.85
N LYS A 322 1.33 46.53 -10.05
CA LYS A 322 -0.06 46.54 -9.58
C LYS A 322 -0.98 45.86 -10.60
N VAL A 323 -1.78 44.91 -10.12
CA VAL A 323 -2.69 44.15 -11.00
C VAL A 323 -3.89 45.00 -11.38
N ASN A 324 -4.42 45.82 -10.47
CA ASN A 324 -5.56 46.72 -10.71
C ASN A 324 -6.75 45.99 -11.35
N ARG A 325 -7.09 44.80 -10.82
CA ARG A 325 -8.22 43.95 -11.30
C ARG A 325 -8.14 43.50 -12.76
N ARG A 326 -6.99 43.59 -13.42
CA ARG A 326 -6.80 43.14 -14.82
C ARG A 326 -6.61 41.63 -14.97
N LEU A 327 -6.35 40.93 -13.86
CA LEU A 327 -6.24 39.48 -13.81
C LEU A 327 -7.40 38.92 -12.97
N ASN A 328 -8.11 37.95 -13.52
CA ASN A 328 -9.10 37.17 -12.81
C ASN A 328 -8.41 36.19 -11.87
N GLN A 329 -9.01 35.94 -10.71
CA GLN A 329 -8.40 35.05 -9.74
C GLN A 329 -8.45 33.58 -10.18
N TRP A 330 -7.41 32.82 -9.85
CA TRP A 330 -7.45 31.36 -9.95
C TRP A 330 -8.13 30.79 -8.70
N ALA A 331 -9.05 29.86 -8.92
CA ALA A 331 -9.72 29.04 -7.90
C ALA A 331 -10.15 27.71 -8.53
N PRO A 332 -10.46 26.66 -7.75
CA PRO A 332 -10.91 25.37 -8.28
C PRO A 332 -12.09 25.46 -9.28
N GLU A 333 -13.05 26.34 -9.00
CA GLU A 333 -14.25 26.54 -9.82
C GLU A 333 -13.98 27.44 -11.04
N THR A 334 -12.97 28.31 -10.95
CA THR A 334 -12.56 29.25 -12.00
C THR A 334 -11.04 29.23 -12.18
N PRO A 335 -10.47 28.19 -12.83
CA PRO A 335 -9.02 28.03 -12.97
C PRO A 335 -8.44 28.98 -14.03
N ASN A 336 -8.51 30.29 -13.78
CA ASN A 336 -8.00 31.33 -14.68
C ASN A 336 -6.46 31.29 -14.71
N LEU A 337 -5.89 31.04 -15.89
CA LEU A 337 -4.45 30.95 -16.12
C LEU A 337 -3.93 32.07 -17.01
N TYR A 338 -2.68 32.47 -16.78
CA TYR A 338 -1.98 33.51 -17.50
C TYR A 338 -0.57 33.06 -17.89
N GLY A 339 -0.10 33.53 -19.04
CA GLY A 339 1.27 33.40 -19.49
C GLY A 339 2.03 34.71 -19.32
N LEU A 340 3.13 34.68 -18.57
CA LEU A 340 4.13 35.74 -18.53
C LEU A 340 5.22 35.42 -19.57
N VAL A 341 5.48 36.35 -20.49
CA VAL A 341 6.63 36.30 -21.40
C VAL A 341 7.58 37.43 -21.03
N ILE A 342 8.73 37.07 -20.45
CA ILE A 342 9.83 38.01 -20.17
C ILE A 342 10.75 38.08 -21.39
N SER A 343 11.02 39.29 -21.86
CA SER A 343 11.94 39.56 -22.97
C SER A 343 13.19 40.26 -22.46
N SER A 344 14.36 39.72 -22.82
CA SER A 344 15.66 40.35 -22.58
C SER A 344 16.16 40.94 -23.89
N SER A 345 16.46 42.25 -23.91
CA SER A 345 16.96 42.94 -25.09
C SER A 345 18.34 43.52 -24.85
N TYR A 346 19.21 43.46 -25.88
CA TYR A 346 20.54 44.04 -25.88
C TYR A 346 20.69 44.93 -27.11
N LYS A 347 21.10 46.18 -26.92
CA LYS A 347 21.25 47.19 -27.99
C LYS A 347 20.01 47.31 -28.90
N GLY A 348 18.81 47.29 -28.31
CA GLY A 348 17.54 47.43 -29.03
C GLY A 348 16.97 46.12 -29.62
N SER A 349 17.75 45.04 -29.69
CA SER A 349 17.30 43.75 -30.21
C SER A 349 16.96 42.77 -29.08
N VAL A 350 15.84 42.07 -29.18
CA VAL A 350 15.50 40.97 -28.27
C VAL A 350 16.51 39.84 -28.48
N VAL A 351 17.13 39.37 -27.40
CA VAL A 351 18.13 38.28 -27.42
C VAL A 351 17.62 36.99 -26.78
N ASP A 352 16.63 37.08 -25.90
CA ASP A 352 15.99 35.94 -25.25
C ASP A 352 14.53 36.24 -24.91
N LYS A 353 13.71 35.18 -24.93
CA LYS A 353 12.37 35.16 -24.34
C LYS A 353 12.21 33.94 -23.47
N GLN A 354 11.58 34.13 -22.31
CA GLN A 354 11.23 33.05 -21.40
C GLN A 354 9.76 33.16 -21.02
N TYR A 355 9.08 32.02 -21.09
CA TYR A 355 7.67 31.86 -20.79
C TYR A 355 7.48 31.21 -19.41
N THR A 356 6.48 31.68 -18.66
CA THR A 356 6.06 31.04 -17.40
C THR A 356 4.56 31.16 -17.25
N ARG A 357 3.89 30.01 -17.03
CA ARG A 357 2.46 29.94 -16.70
C ARG A 357 2.24 30.21 -15.21
N PHE A 358 1.17 30.92 -14.87
CA PHE A 358 0.76 31.14 -13.48
C PHE A 358 -0.74 31.44 -13.36
N GLY A 359 -1.23 31.48 -12.12
CA GLY A 359 -2.56 31.97 -11.77
C GLY A 359 -2.48 33.12 -10.77
N TRP A 360 -3.40 34.08 -10.85
CA TRP A 360 -3.51 35.17 -9.88
C TRP A 360 -4.28 34.68 -8.66
N ARG A 361 -3.59 34.17 -7.63
CA ARG A 361 -4.22 33.66 -6.41
C ARG A 361 -3.31 33.79 -5.21
N GLN A 362 -3.85 33.64 -4.00
CA GLN A 362 -3.05 33.61 -2.78
C GLN A 362 -3.61 32.62 -1.76
N PHE A 363 -2.78 31.72 -1.26
CA PHE A 363 -3.11 30.86 -0.12
C PHE A 363 -2.46 31.41 1.14
N LEU A 364 -3.24 31.59 2.21
CA LEU A 364 -2.76 32.07 3.50
C LEU A 364 -3.37 31.25 4.63
N ILE A 365 -2.65 31.14 5.74
CA ILE A 365 -3.22 30.71 7.01
C ILE A 365 -3.60 31.97 7.76
N ALA A 366 -4.90 32.14 8.00
CA ALA A 366 -5.45 33.25 8.77
C ALA A 366 -6.54 32.70 9.69
N ASN A 367 -6.65 33.24 10.90
CA ASN A 367 -7.67 32.84 11.88
C ASN A 367 -7.75 31.31 12.10
N LYS A 368 -6.60 30.63 12.13
CA LYS A 368 -6.47 29.17 12.30
C LYS A 368 -7.07 28.32 11.17
N GLN A 369 -7.36 28.91 10.01
CA GLN A 369 -7.87 28.22 8.82
C GLN A 369 -7.00 28.50 7.60
N LEU A 370 -7.10 27.64 6.58
CA LEU A 370 -6.56 27.92 5.26
C LEU A 370 -7.55 28.79 4.47
N GLU A 371 -7.05 29.88 3.89
CA GLU A 371 -7.81 30.77 3.02
C GLU A 371 -7.24 30.75 1.59
N LEU A 372 -8.13 30.82 0.61
CA LEU A 372 -7.83 31.12 -0.79
C LEU A 372 -8.43 32.47 -1.15
N ASN A 373 -7.58 33.41 -1.58
CA ASN A 373 -7.98 34.75 -2.00
C ASN A 373 -8.76 35.53 -0.92
N GLY A 374 -8.39 35.34 0.35
CA GLY A 374 -8.99 36.00 1.51
C GLY A 374 -10.31 35.39 1.99
N LYS A 375 -10.62 34.17 1.55
CA LYS A 375 -11.82 33.42 1.98
C LYS A 375 -11.42 32.03 2.47
N PRO A 376 -11.96 31.52 3.58
CA PRO A 376 -11.74 30.15 4.01
C PRO A 376 -12.05 29.15 2.89
N ILE A 377 -11.17 28.16 2.72
CA ILE A 377 -11.36 27.05 1.81
C ILE A 377 -11.20 25.74 2.57
N GLN A 378 -12.16 24.85 2.37
CA GLN A 378 -12.05 23.47 2.83
C GLN A 378 -11.59 22.60 1.66
N LEU A 379 -10.49 21.89 1.87
CA LEU A 379 -9.92 20.98 0.88
C LEU A 379 -10.51 19.59 1.09
N LYS A 380 -11.05 19.01 0.02
CA LYS A 380 -11.64 17.68 -0.03
C LYS A 380 -10.73 16.85 -0.93
N GLY A 381 -9.86 16.09 -0.28
CA GLY A 381 -8.67 15.49 -0.83
C GLY A 381 -8.80 14.02 -1.14
N ASP A 382 -8.01 13.60 -2.12
CA ASP A 382 -7.57 12.22 -2.33
C ASP A 382 -6.04 12.17 -2.21
N SER A 383 -5.48 10.96 -2.13
CA SER A 383 -4.05 10.69 -2.11
C SER A 383 -3.85 9.34 -2.80
N TRP A 384 -2.76 9.14 -3.55
CA TRP A 384 -2.45 7.82 -4.10
C TRP A 384 -0.95 7.67 -4.34
N HIS A 385 -0.46 6.44 -4.35
CA HIS A 385 0.89 6.11 -4.75
C HIS A 385 1.09 6.13 -6.26
N PHE A 386 2.31 6.46 -6.69
CA PHE A 386 2.66 6.37 -8.10
C PHE A 386 2.99 4.92 -8.49
N MET A 387 2.16 4.34 -9.36
CA MET A 387 2.23 2.90 -9.70
C MET A 387 2.87 2.63 -11.06
N GLY A 388 3.73 3.53 -11.52
CA GLY A 388 4.49 3.36 -12.76
C GLY A 388 3.70 3.69 -14.03
N ILE A 389 3.91 2.88 -15.07
CA ILE A 389 3.56 3.22 -16.46
C ILE A 389 2.09 3.63 -16.66
N PRO A 390 1.07 2.96 -16.10
CA PRO A 390 -0.32 3.41 -16.27
C PRO A 390 -0.56 4.87 -15.86
N GLN A 391 0.26 5.40 -14.94
CA GLN A 391 0.21 6.76 -14.43
C GLN A 391 1.17 7.74 -15.12
N MET A 392 2.06 7.27 -16.01
CA MET A 392 3.06 8.10 -16.69
C MET A 392 2.48 8.86 -17.90
N THR A 393 1.28 9.40 -17.75
CA THR A 393 0.60 10.16 -18.80
C THR A 393 -0.39 11.17 -18.24
N ARG A 394 -0.45 12.33 -18.90
CA ARG A 394 -1.44 13.38 -18.67
C ARG A 394 -2.89 12.85 -18.79
N ARG A 395 -3.10 11.77 -19.54
CA ARG A 395 -4.39 11.06 -19.66
C ARG A 395 -4.88 10.50 -18.33
N TYR A 396 -3.97 9.94 -17.53
CA TYR A 396 -4.31 9.43 -16.20
C TYR A 396 -4.64 10.57 -15.24
N ALA A 397 -3.82 11.63 -15.22
CA ALA A 397 -4.07 12.83 -14.40
C ALA A 397 -5.45 13.44 -14.70
N TRP A 398 -5.80 13.59 -15.99
CA TRP A 398 -7.12 14.06 -16.41
C TRP A 398 -8.26 13.17 -15.89
N ALA A 399 -8.11 11.85 -16.03
CA ALA A 399 -9.13 10.90 -15.60
C ALA A 399 -9.30 10.90 -14.07
N TRP A 400 -8.21 10.95 -13.32
CA TRP A 400 -8.22 11.03 -11.87
C TRP A 400 -8.91 12.30 -11.40
N TYR A 401 -8.53 13.45 -11.95
CA TYR A 401 -9.11 14.73 -11.54
C TYR A 401 -10.56 14.89 -11.99
N SER A 402 -10.97 14.27 -13.10
CA SER A 402 -12.38 14.18 -13.49
C SER A 402 -13.17 13.35 -12.47
N MET A 403 -12.63 12.21 -12.05
CA MET A 403 -13.21 11.35 -11.01
C MET A 403 -13.30 12.08 -9.65
N LEU A 404 -12.31 12.88 -9.27
CA LEU A 404 -12.37 13.72 -8.07
C LEU A 404 -13.49 14.76 -8.14
N LYS A 405 -13.64 15.45 -9.28
CA LYS A 405 -14.75 16.39 -9.50
C LYS A 405 -16.11 15.69 -9.41
N ASP A 406 -16.21 14.48 -9.96
CA ASP A 406 -17.41 13.67 -9.82
C ASP A 406 -17.68 13.35 -8.34
N ALA A 407 -16.65 13.02 -7.57
CA ALA A 407 -16.71 12.80 -6.11
C ALA A 407 -16.91 14.09 -5.29
N LYS A 408 -17.09 15.26 -5.90
CA LYS A 408 -17.19 16.57 -5.23
C LYS A 408 -15.92 16.95 -4.43
N ALA A 409 -14.80 16.33 -4.76
CA ALA A 409 -13.48 16.68 -4.28
C ALA A 409 -12.89 17.85 -5.09
N ASN A 410 -11.97 18.59 -4.46
CA ASN A 410 -11.27 19.73 -5.07
C ASN A 410 -9.76 19.70 -4.83
N ALA A 411 -9.23 18.69 -4.15
CA ALA A 411 -7.83 18.59 -3.79
C ALA A 411 -7.25 17.18 -3.99
N VAL A 412 -5.93 17.11 -4.12
CA VAL A 412 -5.16 15.86 -4.17
C VAL A 412 -3.82 16.04 -3.47
N ARG A 413 -3.34 15.00 -2.80
CA ARG A 413 -1.97 14.88 -2.28
C ARG A 413 -1.19 13.94 -3.20
N LEU A 414 -0.04 14.41 -3.69
CA LEU A 414 0.86 13.61 -4.51
C LEU A 414 1.77 12.77 -3.61
N HIS A 415 1.22 11.66 -3.12
CA HIS A 415 1.75 10.93 -1.98
C HIS A 415 3.19 10.41 -2.17
N ALA A 416 4.01 10.69 -1.16
CA ALA A 416 5.30 10.11 -0.85
C ALA A 416 6.39 10.24 -1.94
N GLN A 417 6.20 11.11 -2.94
CA GLN A 417 7.21 11.44 -3.95
C GLN A 417 6.76 12.57 -4.88
N PRO A 418 7.71 13.29 -5.52
CA PRO A 418 7.39 14.20 -6.62
C PRO A 418 6.88 13.42 -7.83
N TYR A 419 5.71 13.81 -8.33
CA TYR A 419 5.16 13.26 -9.58
C TYR A 419 5.76 13.97 -10.81
N PRO A 420 5.60 13.41 -12.01
CA PRO A 420 5.88 14.14 -13.26
C PRO A 420 5.09 15.44 -13.34
N ALA A 421 5.72 16.51 -13.86
CA ALA A 421 5.15 17.87 -13.84
C ALA A 421 3.78 18.00 -14.53
N PHE A 422 3.45 17.10 -15.47
CA PHE A 422 2.16 17.14 -16.16
C PHE A 422 0.95 16.93 -15.22
N TYR A 423 1.13 16.35 -14.03
CA TYR A 423 0.08 16.28 -13.00
C TYR A 423 -0.27 17.68 -12.50
N LEU A 424 0.73 18.50 -12.17
CA LEU A 424 0.54 19.87 -11.75
C LEU A 424 -0.02 20.73 -12.89
N ASP A 425 0.44 20.51 -14.13
CA ASP A 425 -0.11 21.18 -15.29
C ASP A 425 -1.61 20.90 -15.49
N MET A 426 -2.02 19.65 -15.33
CA MET A 426 -3.43 19.28 -15.39
C MET A 426 -4.22 19.86 -14.22
N ALA A 427 -3.66 19.88 -13.01
CA ALA A 427 -4.30 20.42 -11.83
C ALA A 427 -4.54 21.94 -11.96
N ASP A 428 -3.56 22.67 -12.50
CA ASP A 428 -3.67 24.09 -12.82
C ASP A 428 -4.84 24.37 -13.78
N GLU A 429 -4.97 23.55 -14.83
CA GLU A 429 -5.99 23.69 -15.87
C GLU A 429 -7.39 23.26 -15.42
N MET A 430 -7.46 22.21 -14.61
CA MET A 430 -8.73 21.66 -14.14
C MET A 430 -9.20 22.33 -12.85
N GLY A 431 -8.39 23.11 -12.15
CA GLY A 431 -8.75 23.67 -10.86
C GLY A 431 -8.79 22.61 -9.76
N ILE A 432 -7.71 21.84 -9.64
CA ILE A 432 -7.49 20.93 -8.51
C ILE A 432 -6.39 21.52 -7.63
N CYS A 433 -6.63 21.62 -6.33
CA CYS A 433 -5.63 22.03 -5.35
C CYS A 433 -4.67 20.86 -5.05
N VAL A 434 -3.37 21.10 -5.08
CA VAL A 434 -2.37 20.04 -4.86
C VAL A 434 -1.61 20.28 -3.56
N LEU A 435 -1.60 19.27 -2.67
CA LEU A 435 -0.58 19.16 -1.64
C LEU A 435 0.59 18.41 -2.28
N ASP A 436 1.60 19.15 -2.68
CA ASP A 436 2.76 18.55 -3.33
C ASP A 436 3.72 18.06 -2.25
N GLU A 437 4.32 16.87 -2.44
CA GLU A 437 5.08 16.18 -1.40
C GLU A 437 6.46 15.74 -1.86
N THR A 438 7.43 15.83 -0.95
CA THR A 438 8.78 15.31 -1.17
C THR A 438 8.79 13.77 -1.21
N ALA A 439 9.92 13.20 -1.63
CA ALA A 439 10.17 11.76 -1.52
C ALA A 439 10.80 11.38 -0.17
N LEU A 440 10.69 12.23 0.86
CA LEU A 440 11.15 11.98 2.22
C LEU A 440 10.11 11.16 3.00
N TRP A 441 10.04 9.88 2.63
CA TRP A 441 9.12 8.89 3.17
C TRP A 441 9.87 7.85 4.00
N ALA A 442 9.33 7.50 5.18
CA ALA A 442 10.02 6.66 6.16
C ALA A 442 9.32 5.34 6.52
N SER A 443 8.08 5.10 6.08
CA SER A 443 7.23 4.01 6.59
C SER A 443 7.75 2.61 6.29
N ASP A 444 8.69 2.48 5.35
CA ASP A 444 9.45 1.24 5.12
C ASP A 444 10.60 0.99 6.12
N GLY A 445 10.82 1.89 7.08
CA GLY A 445 11.99 1.84 7.97
C GLY A 445 13.32 2.01 7.23
N GLY A 446 13.30 2.49 5.99
CA GLY A 446 14.45 2.59 5.11
C GLY A 446 15.46 3.68 5.52
N PRO A 447 15.04 4.93 5.77
CA PRO A 447 15.96 6.06 5.95
C PRO A 447 17.00 5.87 7.06
N LYS A 448 18.26 6.16 6.73
CA LYS A 448 19.37 6.11 7.69
C LYS A 448 19.44 7.40 8.53
N ILE A 449 18.63 7.49 9.58
CA ILE A 449 18.49 8.72 10.38
C ILE A 449 19.72 9.05 11.25
N ASP A 450 20.56 8.05 11.54
CA ASP A 450 21.84 8.21 12.23
C ASP A 450 23.00 8.61 11.28
N GLY A 451 22.80 8.59 9.96
CA GLY A 451 23.81 8.90 8.94
C GLY A 451 23.71 10.32 8.38
N GLY A 452 24.84 11.03 8.26
CA GLY A 452 24.89 12.41 7.76
C GLY A 452 24.51 12.56 6.27
N GLU A 453 24.82 11.57 5.44
CA GLU A 453 24.57 11.63 3.99
C GLU A 453 23.08 11.68 3.65
N TYR A 454 22.23 10.94 4.38
CA TYR A 454 20.79 10.96 4.18
C TYR A 454 20.23 12.38 4.34
N TRP A 455 20.61 13.08 5.41
CA TRP A 455 20.15 14.44 5.69
C TRP A 455 20.59 15.45 4.63
N LYS A 456 21.84 15.32 4.16
CA LYS A 456 22.36 16.16 3.07
C LYS A 456 21.55 15.95 1.78
N ASN A 457 21.27 14.69 1.45
CA ASN A 457 20.49 14.34 0.26
C ASN A 457 19.02 14.80 0.41
N ALA A 458 18.45 14.71 1.61
CA ALA A 458 17.11 15.19 1.92
C ALA A 458 16.97 16.71 1.76
N ASP A 459 17.93 17.48 2.29
CA ASP A 459 17.96 18.93 2.12
C ASP A 459 18.05 19.34 0.64
N ALA A 460 18.93 18.67 -0.12
CA ALA A 460 19.10 18.94 -1.54
C ALA A 460 17.84 18.60 -2.35
N HIS A 461 17.17 17.48 -2.01
CA HIS A 461 15.91 17.07 -2.61
C HIS A 461 14.81 18.12 -2.37
N LEU A 462 14.58 18.51 -1.12
CA LEU A 462 13.57 19.52 -0.76
C LEU A 462 13.78 20.85 -1.52
N GLN A 463 15.02 21.33 -1.60
CA GLN A 463 15.33 22.57 -2.31
C GLN A 463 14.99 22.47 -3.80
N ARG A 464 15.41 21.38 -4.46
CA ARG A 464 15.15 21.15 -5.88
C ARG A 464 13.65 20.98 -6.16
N PHE A 465 12.93 20.29 -5.27
CA PHE A 465 11.51 20.05 -5.34
C PHE A 465 10.71 21.37 -5.37
N ILE A 466 10.90 22.23 -4.35
CA ILE A 466 10.20 23.52 -4.28
C ILE A 466 10.55 24.41 -5.48
N LEU A 467 11.83 24.43 -5.88
CA LEU A 467 12.27 25.25 -7.01
C LEU A 467 11.64 24.83 -8.34
N ARG A 468 11.38 23.52 -8.52
CA ARG A 468 10.72 22.96 -9.71
C ARG A 468 9.27 23.46 -9.80
N ASP A 469 8.54 23.39 -8.69
CA ASP A 469 7.06 23.42 -8.74
C ASP A 469 6.41 24.73 -8.24
N ARG A 470 7.17 25.64 -7.62
CA ARG A 470 6.62 26.84 -6.95
C ARG A 470 5.79 27.81 -7.81
N ASN A 471 5.83 27.70 -9.13
CA ASN A 471 5.02 28.53 -10.04
C ASN A 471 3.61 27.97 -10.30
N HIS A 472 3.32 26.71 -9.95
CA HIS A 472 2.00 26.10 -10.21
C HIS A 472 0.91 26.69 -9.28
N PRO A 473 -0.10 27.40 -9.80
CA PRO A 473 -1.18 27.94 -8.98
C PRO A 473 -1.97 26.86 -8.22
N SER A 474 -2.06 25.64 -8.73
CA SER A 474 -2.71 24.50 -8.08
C SER A 474 -2.10 24.10 -6.74
N VAL A 475 -0.77 24.17 -6.59
CA VAL A 475 -0.08 23.76 -5.36
C VAL A 475 -0.51 24.69 -4.23
N PHE A 476 -1.26 24.22 -3.24
CA PHE A 476 -1.72 25.08 -2.13
C PHE A 476 -0.74 25.11 -0.96
N GLY A 477 0.07 24.06 -0.82
CA GLY A 477 1.02 23.88 0.26
C GLY A 477 2.09 22.83 -0.08
N TRP A 478 3.07 22.71 0.81
CA TRP A 478 4.19 21.78 0.70
C TRP A 478 4.16 20.77 1.83
N SER A 479 4.16 19.48 1.50
CA SER A 479 4.44 18.43 2.47
C SER A 479 5.92 18.07 2.42
N VAL A 480 6.66 18.39 3.49
CA VAL A 480 8.13 18.30 3.50
C VAL A 480 8.63 16.90 3.83
N CYS A 481 7.83 16.06 4.49
CA CYS A 481 8.15 14.68 4.82
C CYS A 481 6.88 13.87 5.15
N ASN A 482 7.01 12.55 5.23
CA ASN A 482 5.94 11.63 5.63
C ASN A 482 6.46 10.59 6.65
N GLU A 483 5.78 10.52 7.81
CA GLU A 483 5.94 9.50 8.86
C GLU A 483 7.38 9.33 9.40
N THR A 484 8.19 10.37 9.34
CA THR A 484 9.58 10.34 9.82
C THR A 484 9.65 10.25 11.34
N MET A 485 8.82 11.01 12.07
CA MET A 485 8.70 10.90 13.53
C MET A 485 8.01 9.62 13.95
N ALA A 486 6.92 9.24 13.28
CA ALA A 486 6.18 8.03 13.61
C ALA A 486 7.08 6.80 13.57
N VAL A 487 7.95 6.70 12.58
CA VAL A 487 8.95 5.63 12.44
C VAL A 487 10.07 5.76 13.46
N ALA A 488 10.61 6.96 13.68
CA ALA A 488 11.65 7.19 14.68
C ALA A 488 11.20 6.75 16.09
N LEU A 489 9.96 7.09 16.46
CA LEU A 489 9.39 6.80 17.78
C LEU A 489 8.92 5.35 17.91
N ASN A 490 8.10 4.86 16.98
CA ASN A 490 7.36 3.61 17.18
C ASN A 490 8.01 2.39 16.53
N VAL A 491 8.87 2.59 15.53
CA VAL A 491 9.53 1.49 14.80
C VAL A 491 10.95 1.33 15.29
N PHE A 492 11.71 2.42 15.24
CA PHE A 492 13.11 2.42 15.65
C PHE A 492 13.31 2.49 17.16
N ASN A 493 12.29 2.95 17.91
CA ASN A 493 12.42 3.27 19.33
C ASN A 493 13.69 4.10 19.56
N ALA A 494 13.87 5.13 18.74
CA ALA A 494 15.10 5.90 18.65
C ALA A 494 15.38 6.62 19.99
N PRO A 495 16.65 6.73 20.41
CA PRO A 495 17.00 7.50 21.61
C PRO A 495 16.63 8.97 21.44
N ASP A 496 16.35 9.66 22.54
CA ASP A 496 15.97 11.08 22.59
C ASP A 496 16.88 12.00 21.77
N SER A 497 18.17 11.69 21.68
CA SER A 497 19.13 12.46 20.89
C SER A 497 18.81 12.43 19.38
N LEU A 498 18.38 11.28 18.86
CA LEU A 498 17.95 11.15 17.46
C LEU A 498 16.57 11.74 17.23
N VAL A 499 15.65 11.60 18.20
CA VAL A 499 14.34 12.25 18.17
C VAL A 499 14.49 13.78 18.09
N LYS A 500 15.32 14.38 18.95
CA LYS A 500 15.63 15.82 18.92
C LYS A 500 16.28 16.25 17.60
N LYS A 501 17.16 15.42 17.04
CA LYS A 501 17.76 15.68 15.73
C LYS A 501 16.72 15.67 14.61
N GLN A 502 15.78 14.73 14.63
CA GLN A 502 14.67 14.66 13.67
C GLN A 502 13.79 15.91 13.74
N VAL A 503 13.40 16.35 14.95
CA VAL A 503 12.65 17.60 15.16
C VAL A 503 13.41 18.81 14.61
N ALA A 504 14.69 18.95 14.95
CA ALA A 504 15.53 20.04 14.45
C ALA A 504 15.62 20.04 12.91
N GLN A 505 15.63 18.86 12.31
CA GLN A 505 15.68 18.71 10.85
C GLN A 505 14.35 19.06 10.18
N ILE A 506 13.20 18.70 10.77
CA ILE A 506 11.88 19.14 10.28
C ILE A 506 11.80 20.67 10.34
N ASN A 507 12.26 21.30 11.43
CA ASN A 507 12.28 22.76 11.56
C ASN A 507 13.18 23.42 10.50
N LYS A 508 14.33 22.79 10.20
CA LYS A 508 15.19 23.23 9.10
C LYS A 508 14.49 23.15 7.75
N TRP A 509 13.74 22.08 7.47
CA TRP A 509 12.96 21.95 6.24
C TRP A 509 11.85 23.01 6.13
N VAL A 510 11.17 23.35 7.24
CA VAL A 510 10.22 24.47 7.29
C VAL A 510 10.91 25.79 6.92
N ALA A 511 12.09 26.06 7.49
CA ALA A 511 12.85 27.28 7.21
C ALA A 511 13.32 27.36 5.75
N ILE A 512 13.81 26.25 5.17
CA ILE A 512 14.16 26.16 3.75
C ILE A 512 12.93 26.47 2.90
N THR A 513 11.79 25.88 3.23
CA THR A 513 10.54 26.04 2.49
C THR A 513 10.08 27.49 2.47
N ARG A 514 9.98 28.14 3.63
CA ARG A 514 9.60 29.55 3.75
C ARG A 514 10.53 30.48 2.97
N LYS A 515 11.84 30.16 2.93
CA LYS A 515 12.84 30.95 2.19
C LYS A 515 12.65 30.83 0.67
N LEU A 516 12.39 29.61 0.18
CA LEU A 516 12.30 29.33 -1.26
C LEU A 516 10.94 29.71 -1.84
N ASP A 517 9.88 29.61 -1.05
CA ASP A 517 8.51 29.97 -1.42
C ASP A 517 7.75 30.61 -0.24
N PRO A 518 7.77 31.95 -0.13
CA PRO A 518 6.99 32.66 0.89
C PRO A 518 5.51 32.85 0.51
N THR A 519 5.04 32.30 -0.62
CA THR A 519 3.68 32.52 -1.13
C THR A 519 2.66 31.45 -0.72
N ARG A 520 3.13 30.40 -0.04
CA ARG A 520 2.33 29.32 0.51
C ARG A 520 2.67 29.18 1.99
N THR A 521 1.68 29.41 2.85
CA THR A 521 1.86 29.30 4.31
C THR A 521 1.63 27.89 4.83
N TRP A 522 0.95 27.03 4.06
CA TRP A 522 0.76 25.64 4.39
C TRP A 522 2.05 24.85 4.15
N ILE A 523 2.68 24.41 5.24
CA ILE A 523 3.85 23.54 5.24
C ILE A 523 3.55 22.43 6.24
N SER A 524 3.39 21.20 5.76
CA SER A 524 3.08 20.04 6.59
C SER A 524 4.24 19.04 6.60
N GLY A 525 4.31 18.23 7.65
CA GLY A 525 4.88 16.91 7.57
C GLY A 525 3.73 15.93 7.77
N ASP A 526 3.47 15.08 6.80
CA ASP A 526 2.31 14.19 6.85
C ASP A 526 2.53 13.04 7.84
N GLY A 527 1.53 12.79 8.69
CA GLY A 527 1.66 11.88 9.83
C GLY A 527 2.60 12.35 10.95
N GLU A 528 3.18 13.56 10.87
CA GLU A 528 4.11 14.10 11.87
C GLU A 528 3.34 14.75 13.03
N THR A 529 2.74 13.92 13.88
CA THR A 529 1.91 14.38 15.00
C THR A 529 2.61 14.12 16.34
N ASN A 530 2.37 15.02 17.30
CA ASN A 530 2.74 14.93 18.73
C ASN A 530 4.05 15.59 19.18
N GLU A 531 5.08 15.72 18.33
CA GLU A 531 6.30 16.44 18.71
C GLU A 531 6.25 17.96 18.42
N PRO A 532 6.88 18.82 19.25
CA PRO A 532 6.86 20.27 19.08
C PRO A 532 7.78 20.71 17.92
N THR A 533 7.22 20.78 16.72
CA THR A 533 7.89 21.26 15.50
C THR A 533 7.37 22.64 15.08
N ASP A 534 8.12 23.31 14.19
CA ASP A 534 7.78 24.61 13.58
C ASP A 534 6.72 24.50 12.46
N LEU A 535 6.14 23.30 12.26
CA LEU A 535 5.11 23.06 11.27
C LEU A 535 3.89 23.98 11.55
N PRO A 536 3.49 24.84 10.60
CA PRO A 536 2.35 25.74 10.79
C PRO A 536 0.99 25.04 10.77
N VAL A 537 0.93 23.75 10.43
CA VAL A 537 -0.30 22.96 10.34
C VAL A 537 -0.10 21.59 10.99
N VAL A 538 -1.20 20.97 11.39
CA VAL A 538 -1.22 19.61 11.94
C VAL A 538 -1.83 18.67 10.90
N ILE A 539 -1.08 17.68 10.42
CA ILE A 539 -1.64 16.66 9.53
C ILE A 539 -1.45 15.30 10.14
N GLY A 540 -2.59 14.66 10.42
CA GLY A 540 -2.66 13.36 11.04
C GLY A 540 -2.84 12.23 10.05
N HIS A 541 -2.37 11.06 10.47
CA HIS A 541 -2.68 9.77 9.86
C HIS A 541 -3.54 8.99 10.85
N TYR A 542 -4.61 8.36 10.36
CA TYR A 542 -5.49 7.43 11.09
C TYR A 542 -5.88 7.93 12.50
N GLY A 543 -7.06 8.51 12.63
CA GLY A 543 -7.53 9.02 13.93
C GLY A 543 -8.96 8.63 14.22
N ASP A 544 -9.30 8.68 15.49
CA ASP A 544 -10.66 8.62 15.99
C ASP A 544 -11.16 10.01 16.40
N GLU A 545 -12.36 10.07 16.94
CA GLU A 545 -12.96 11.33 17.39
C GLU A 545 -12.13 12.04 18.48
N ASN A 546 -11.43 11.32 19.35
CA ASN A 546 -10.57 11.95 20.37
C ASN A 546 -9.34 12.57 19.71
N THR A 547 -8.70 11.84 18.80
CA THR A 547 -7.54 12.35 18.06
C THR A 547 -7.90 13.59 17.23
N PHE A 548 -9.05 13.59 16.57
CA PHE A 548 -9.52 14.75 15.80
C PHE A 548 -9.83 15.96 16.70
N ARG A 549 -10.43 15.73 17.87
CA ARG A 549 -10.62 16.76 18.89
C ARG A 549 -9.27 17.36 19.30
N ASP A 550 -8.29 16.52 19.58
CA ASP A 550 -6.97 16.95 20.02
C ASP A 550 -6.25 17.79 18.95
N TRP A 551 -6.21 17.33 17.70
CA TRP A 551 -5.63 18.09 16.58
C TRP A 551 -6.35 19.43 16.35
N SER A 552 -7.68 19.43 16.40
CA SER A 552 -8.46 20.67 16.25
C SER A 552 -8.20 21.67 17.39
N SER A 553 -7.81 21.19 18.57
CA SER A 553 -7.58 22.03 19.75
C SER A 553 -6.24 22.79 19.72
N GLN A 554 -5.29 22.38 18.86
CA GLN A 554 -3.92 22.92 18.84
C GLN A 554 -3.79 24.37 18.33
N GLY A 555 -4.89 25.01 17.92
CA GLY A 555 -4.88 26.43 17.53
C GLY A 555 -4.22 26.72 16.19
N ARG A 556 -4.00 25.69 15.36
CA ARG A 556 -3.44 25.73 14.01
C ARG A 556 -4.44 25.08 13.03
N PRO A 557 -4.42 25.37 11.72
CA PRO A 557 -5.14 24.56 10.75
C PRO A 557 -4.72 23.11 10.87
N TRP A 558 -5.68 22.22 10.74
CA TRP A 558 -5.44 20.78 10.80
C TRP A 558 -6.13 20.04 9.66
N GLY A 559 -5.70 18.81 9.41
CA GLY A 559 -6.33 17.94 8.43
C GLY A 559 -5.78 16.52 8.50
N ILE A 560 -6.16 15.72 7.51
CA ILE A 560 -5.87 14.30 7.44
C ILE A 560 -5.18 13.95 6.12
N GLY A 561 -3.95 13.44 6.19
CA GLY A 561 -3.28 12.91 5.00
C GLY A 561 -3.79 11.53 4.63
N GLU A 562 -4.01 10.69 5.64
CA GLU A 562 -4.43 9.30 5.50
C GLU A 562 -5.49 8.94 6.55
N ALA A 563 -6.62 8.36 6.12
CA ALA A 563 -7.65 7.82 6.99
C ALA A 563 -8.48 6.75 6.28
N GLY A 564 -9.22 5.99 7.09
CA GLY A 564 -10.06 4.89 6.63
C GLY A 564 -9.26 3.59 6.45
N MET A 565 -9.93 2.47 6.66
CA MET A 565 -9.31 1.15 6.58
C MET A 565 -9.32 0.54 5.18
N ALA A 566 -9.51 1.32 4.12
CA ALA A 566 -9.69 0.79 2.76
C ALA A 566 -8.51 -0.10 2.29
N TYR A 567 -7.28 0.23 2.68
CA TYR A 567 -6.06 -0.49 2.25
C TYR A 567 -5.74 -1.75 3.06
N TYR A 568 -6.14 -1.83 4.33
CA TYR A 568 -5.83 -2.96 5.23
C TYR A 568 -7.07 -3.69 5.75
N GLY A 569 -8.19 -2.98 5.93
CA GLY A 569 -9.41 -3.45 6.57
C GLY A 569 -9.85 -4.79 6.03
N THR A 570 -9.90 -5.82 6.86
CA THR A 570 -10.32 -7.15 6.46
C THR A 570 -11.85 -7.24 6.47
N PRO A 571 -12.44 -8.33 5.94
CA PRO A 571 -13.87 -8.58 6.09
C PRO A 571 -14.34 -8.49 7.55
N LYS A 572 -13.50 -8.87 8.51
CA LYS A 572 -13.82 -8.82 9.93
C LYS A 572 -13.95 -7.40 10.46
N GLN A 573 -13.02 -6.51 10.11
CA GLN A 573 -13.06 -5.11 10.55
C GLN A 573 -14.23 -4.37 9.88
N THR A 574 -14.43 -4.59 8.59
CA THR A 574 -15.54 -3.96 7.84
C THR A 574 -16.93 -4.48 8.24
N ALA A 575 -17.01 -5.71 8.78
CA ALA A 575 -18.25 -6.28 9.32
C ALA A 575 -18.78 -5.55 10.57
N GLU A 576 -17.98 -4.72 11.25
CA GLU A 576 -18.49 -3.86 12.33
C GLU A 576 -19.56 -2.89 11.82
N TYR A 577 -19.49 -2.53 10.53
CA TYR A 577 -20.36 -1.55 9.90
C TYR A 577 -21.53 -2.15 9.12
N ASN A 578 -21.42 -3.39 8.64
CA ASN A 578 -22.46 -4.04 7.83
C ASN A 578 -22.65 -5.56 8.08
N GLY A 579 -22.07 -6.09 9.15
CA GLY A 579 -22.18 -7.49 9.55
C GLY A 579 -21.62 -8.48 8.52
N ASN A 580 -22.27 -9.65 8.45
CA ASN A 580 -21.79 -10.80 7.67
C ASN A 580 -21.65 -10.55 6.16
N VAL A 581 -22.26 -9.49 5.63
CA VAL A 581 -22.17 -9.14 4.21
C VAL A 581 -20.71 -8.89 3.79
N SER A 582 -19.87 -8.37 4.69
CA SER A 582 -18.44 -8.14 4.43
C SER A 582 -17.65 -9.40 4.09
N TYR A 583 -18.05 -10.58 4.56
CA TYR A 583 -17.36 -11.85 4.30
C TYR A 583 -17.70 -12.47 2.95
N ARG A 584 -18.80 -12.03 2.31
CA ARG A 584 -19.37 -12.67 1.12
C ARG A 584 -18.71 -12.26 -0.18
N SER A 585 -18.24 -11.01 -0.27
CA SER A 585 -17.64 -10.45 -1.48
C SER A 585 -16.88 -9.15 -1.22
N GLN A 586 -16.05 -8.77 -2.18
CA GLN A 586 -15.41 -7.47 -2.24
C GLN A 586 -16.45 -6.34 -2.26
N GLN A 587 -17.59 -6.53 -2.95
CA GLN A 587 -18.69 -5.57 -2.91
C GLN A 587 -19.24 -5.41 -1.48
N GLY A 588 -19.40 -6.51 -0.76
CA GLY A 588 -19.85 -6.50 0.64
C GLY A 588 -18.86 -5.77 1.55
N ARG A 589 -17.56 -6.06 1.43
CA ARG A 589 -16.51 -5.33 2.15
C ARG A 589 -16.55 -3.82 1.84
N MET A 590 -16.70 -3.46 0.56
CA MET A 590 -16.77 -2.05 0.14
C MET A 590 -18.02 -1.32 0.63
N GLN A 591 -19.10 -2.03 0.98
CA GLN A 591 -20.27 -1.44 1.66
C GLN A 591 -19.96 -1.11 3.12
N GLY A 592 -19.21 -1.96 3.83
CA GLY A 592 -18.77 -1.66 5.20
C GLY A 592 -17.85 -0.43 5.24
N LEU A 593 -16.88 -0.37 4.32
CA LEU A 593 -16.01 0.80 4.15
C LEU A 593 -16.78 2.08 3.79
N ALA A 594 -17.89 1.96 3.05
CA ALA A 594 -18.71 3.11 2.70
C ALA A 594 -19.35 3.74 3.95
N THR A 595 -19.78 2.94 4.93
CA THR A 595 -20.32 3.43 6.20
C THR A 595 -19.23 4.07 7.06
N GLU A 596 -18.09 3.40 7.23
CA GLU A 596 -16.92 3.94 7.95
C GLU A 596 -16.49 5.30 7.36
N ALA A 597 -16.40 5.38 6.04
CA ALA A 597 -16.05 6.61 5.33
C ALA A 597 -16.99 7.79 5.65
N ILE A 598 -18.29 7.53 5.78
CA ILE A 598 -19.28 8.55 6.18
C ILE A 598 -19.02 9.02 7.61
N GLU A 599 -18.81 8.09 8.54
CA GLU A 599 -18.53 8.41 9.94
C GLU A 599 -17.25 9.23 10.09
N LEU A 600 -16.16 8.81 9.44
CA LEU A 600 -14.87 9.52 9.45
C LEU A 600 -14.99 10.93 8.86
N LEU A 601 -15.61 11.08 7.70
CA LEU A 601 -15.76 12.40 7.08
C LEU A 601 -16.70 13.31 7.87
N ASN A 602 -17.77 12.77 8.46
CA ASN A 602 -18.63 13.52 9.37
C ASN A 602 -17.85 14.02 10.59
N ALA A 603 -17.00 13.18 11.19
CA ALA A 603 -16.15 13.57 12.31
C ALA A 603 -15.14 14.66 11.90
N GLN A 604 -14.45 14.51 10.77
CA GLN A 604 -13.53 15.53 10.26
C GLN A 604 -14.22 16.88 10.02
N LYS A 605 -15.45 16.88 9.48
CA LYS A 605 -16.27 18.09 9.33
C LYS A 605 -16.66 18.70 10.67
N ARG A 606 -17.09 17.87 11.64
CA ARG A 606 -17.51 18.29 12.99
C ARG A 606 -16.41 19.07 13.71
N TYR A 607 -15.16 18.67 13.51
CA TYR A 607 -13.98 19.34 14.09
C TYR A 607 -13.31 20.35 13.13
N HIS A 608 -14.02 20.76 12.07
CA HIS A 608 -13.60 21.81 11.14
C HIS A 608 -12.21 21.58 10.49
N ALA A 609 -11.93 20.35 10.05
CA ALA A 609 -10.71 20.07 9.29
C ALA A 609 -10.60 21.02 8.08
N SER A 610 -9.39 21.56 7.89
CA SER A 610 -9.05 22.36 6.69
C SER A 610 -8.77 21.46 5.48
N TYR A 611 -8.30 20.23 5.72
CA TYR A 611 -8.07 19.21 4.70
C TYR A 611 -8.73 17.89 5.12
N LEU A 612 -9.81 17.53 4.42
CA LEU A 612 -10.56 16.30 4.63
C LEU A 612 -10.10 15.27 3.62
N SER A 613 -9.89 14.05 4.08
CA SER A 613 -9.43 12.97 3.21
C SER A 613 -9.95 11.64 3.71
N ILE A 614 -10.19 10.76 2.75
CA ILE A 614 -10.11 9.32 2.97
C ILE A 614 -9.00 8.86 2.05
N PHE A 615 -8.11 8.01 2.54
CA PHE A 615 -6.92 7.64 1.80
C PHE A 615 -7.29 6.82 0.55
N ASN A 616 -6.62 7.09 -0.58
CA ASN A 616 -6.63 6.23 -1.77
C ASN A 616 -8.01 6.05 -2.44
N ILE A 617 -8.79 7.12 -2.59
CA ILE A 617 -10.12 7.14 -3.24
C ILE A 617 -10.02 6.64 -4.69
N VAL A 618 -9.10 7.13 -5.51
CA VAL A 618 -8.93 6.68 -6.92
C VAL A 618 -8.59 5.19 -7.06
N TRP A 619 -8.07 4.55 -6.01
CA TRP A 619 -7.70 3.14 -6.04
C TRP A 619 -8.73 2.22 -5.38
N TYR A 620 -9.27 2.60 -4.23
CA TYR A 620 -10.18 1.76 -3.46
C TYR A 620 -11.66 2.07 -3.65
N SER A 621 -12.03 3.30 -4.03
CA SER A 621 -13.44 3.64 -4.24
C SER A 621 -13.96 3.25 -5.62
N VAL A 622 -13.07 2.96 -6.57
CA VAL A 622 -13.39 2.51 -7.93
C VAL A 622 -12.74 1.15 -8.24
N LYS A 623 -13.26 0.44 -9.25
CA LYS A 623 -12.84 -0.92 -9.57
C LYS A 623 -11.62 -0.92 -10.49
N PRO A 624 -10.61 -1.77 -10.23
CA PRO A 624 -9.65 -2.20 -11.24
C PRO A 624 -10.34 -2.64 -12.53
N LEU A 625 -9.82 -2.19 -13.68
CA LEU A 625 -10.47 -2.36 -14.98
C LEU A 625 -9.82 -3.48 -15.80
N GLU A 626 -10.65 -4.34 -16.35
CA GLU A 626 -10.30 -5.43 -17.27
C GLU A 626 -9.90 -4.95 -18.69
N LEU A 627 -9.01 -3.95 -18.79
CA LEU A 627 -8.57 -3.36 -20.06
C LEU A 627 -8.18 -4.44 -21.09
N GLY A 628 -8.85 -4.46 -22.24
CA GLY A 628 -8.55 -5.39 -23.34
C GLY A 628 -8.68 -6.87 -22.99
N LEU A 629 -9.46 -7.23 -21.97
CA LEU A 629 -9.77 -8.61 -21.60
C LEU A 629 -11.27 -8.90 -21.82
N ALA A 630 -11.57 -9.55 -22.95
CA ALA A 630 -12.96 -9.87 -23.31
C ALA A 630 -13.59 -10.95 -22.41
N ASP A 631 -12.81 -11.97 -22.03
CA ASP A 631 -13.26 -13.06 -21.16
C ASP A 631 -12.65 -12.91 -19.76
N THR A 632 -13.45 -12.37 -18.83
CA THR A 632 -13.05 -12.19 -17.43
C THR A 632 -13.14 -13.46 -16.59
N THR A 633 -13.59 -14.58 -17.16
CA THR A 633 -13.69 -15.86 -16.45
C THR A 633 -12.37 -16.63 -16.41
N ARG A 634 -11.31 -16.10 -17.02
CA ARG A 634 -9.96 -16.66 -16.97
C ARG A 634 -8.93 -15.64 -16.52
N LYS A 635 -7.75 -16.14 -16.18
CA LYS A 635 -6.57 -15.31 -15.90
C LYS A 635 -6.15 -14.53 -17.16
N PRO A 636 -5.68 -13.28 -17.01
CA PRO A 636 -5.02 -12.55 -18.08
C PRO A 636 -3.78 -13.28 -18.58
N THR A 637 -3.49 -13.14 -19.87
CA THR A 637 -2.23 -13.55 -20.49
C THR A 637 -1.54 -12.34 -21.13
N PRO A 638 -0.24 -12.40 -21.44
CA PRO A 638 0.48 -11.29 -22.09
C PRO A 638 -0.06 -10.87 -23.47
N THR A 639 -0.97 -11.65 -24.06
CA THR A 639 -1.64 -11.30 -25.33
C THR A 639 -2.91 -10.47 -25.14
N ASP A 640 -3.46 -10.42 -23.93
CA ASP A 640 -4.57 -9.53 -23.56
C ASP A 640 -4.09 -8.09 -23.39
N GLY A 641 -5.00 -7.16 -23.12
CA GLY A 641 -4.67 -5.76 -22.83
C GLY A 641 -4.89 -4.83 -24.02
N VAL A 642 -4.51 -3.57 -23.82
CA VAL A 642 -4.58 -2.53 -24.85
C VAL A 642 -3.17 -2.32 -25.41
N PHE A 643 -3.04 -2.37 -26.73
CA PHE A 643 -1.77 -2.22 -27.45
C PHE A 643 -1.67 -0.82 -28.06
N PHE A 644 -0.47 -0.25 -28.02
CA PHE A 644 -0.20 1.10 -28.52
C PHE A 644 0.56 1.06 -29.85
N ARG A 645 0.73 2.25 -30.44
CA ARG A 645 1.52 2.43 -31.66
C ARG A 645 2.98 1.99 -31.46
N PRO A 646 3.67 1.60 -32.54
CA PRO A 646 5.12 1.38 -32.50
C PRO A 646 5.85 2.61 -31.93
N TYR A 647 6.95 2.33 -31.24
CA TYR A 647 7.79 3.36 -30.64
C TYR A 647 8.33 4.36 -31.69
N GLU A 648 8.14 5.65 -31.45
CA GLU A 648 8.61 6.73 -32.33
C GLU A 648 9.91 7.35 -31.75
N GLU A 649 11.01 7.29 -32.51
CA GLU A 649 12.31 7.87 -32.10
C GLU A 649 12.23 9.38 -31.88
N GLY A 650 12.92 9.88 -30.85
CA GLY A 650 12.99 11.32 -30.52
C GLY A 650 11.70 11.93 -29.96
N LYS A 651 10.60 11.18 -29.87
CA LYS A 651 9.35 11.67 -29.29
C LYS A 651 9.43 11.76 -27.77
N ARG A 652 8.87 12.84 -27.21
CA ARG A 652 8.76 13.06 -25.77
C ARG A 652 7.66 12.23 -25.14
N GLY A 653 7.81 11.95 -23.84
CA GLY A 653 6.89 11.13 -23.08
C GLY A 653 7.13 9.63 -23.27
N ILE A 654 6.62 8.85 -22.32
CA ILE A 654 6.74 7.40 -22.37
C ILE A 654 5.84 6.79 -23.46
N GLN A 655 6.33 5.72 -24.07
CA GLN A 655 5.68 5.02 -25.17
C GLN A 655 5.68 3.52 -24.88
N PRO A 656 4.77 3.04 -24.00
CA PRO A 656 4.65 1.61 -23.73
C PRO A 656 4.14 0.86 -24.94
N GLU A 657 4.44 -0.44 -25.04
CA GLU A 657 3.93 -1.29 -26.12
C GLU A 657 2.49 -1.73 -25.83
N ARG A 658 2.18 -1.93 -24.55
CA ARG A 658 0.84 -2.30 -24.08
C ARG A 658 0.57 -1.89 -22.63
N LEU A 659 -0.68 -1.91 -22.24
CA LEU A 659 -1.14 -1.96 -20.84
C LEU A 659 -1.99 -3.22 -20.65
N GLY A 660 -1.67 -4.01 -19.63
CA GLY A 660 -2.41 -5.23 -19.31
C GLY A 660 -3.67 -4.99 -18.47
N PRO A 661 -4.58 -5.99 -18.40
CA PRO A 661 -5.77 -5.93 -17.58
C PRO A 661 -5.45 -5.70 -16.10
N TYR A 662 -6.34 -4.99 -15.40
CA TYR A 662 -6.32 -4.72 -13.96
C TYR A 662 -5.09 -3.96 -13.42
N THR A 663 -4.35 -3.28 -14.29
CA THR A 663 -3.20 -2.42 -13.92
C THR A 663 -3.60 -1.02 -13.45
N THR A 664 -4.84 -0.62 -13.71
CA THR A 664 -5.38 0.70 -13.42
C THR A 664 -6.87 0.60 -13.10
N THR A 665 -7.38 1.57 -12.34
CA THR A 665 -8.80 1.79 -12.06
C THR A 665 -9.46 2.79 -13.02
N LEU A 666 -8.65 3.43 -13.86
CA LEU A 666 -9.06 4.48 -14.78
C LEU A 666 -8.80 4.09 -16.24
N ASN A 667 -9.73 4.44 -17.11
CA ASN A 667 -9.67 4.24 -18.56
C ASN A 667 -9.89 5.58 -19.28
N PRO A 668 -8.83 6.37 -19.54
CA PRO A 668 -8.91 7.62 -20.29
C PRO A 668 -9.06 7.37 -21.81
N GLY A 669 -9.96 6.46 -22.18
CA GLY A 669 -10.31 6.12 -23.56
C GLY A 669 -9.44 5.05 -24.21
N TYR A 670 -8.61 4.31 -23.45
CA TYR A 670 -7.78 3.22 -23.96
C TYR A 670 -8.62 2.07 -24.53
N ASP A 671 -9.66 1.69 -23.79
CA ASP A 671 -10.61 0.64 -24.18
C ASP A 671 -12.00 1.26 -24.35
N PRO A 672 -12.57 1.31 -25.57
CA PRO A 672 -13.87 1.93 -25.79
C PRO A 672 -15.04 1.16 -25.17
N HIS A 673 -14.85 -0.10 -24.77
CA HIS A 673 -15.90 -0.90 -24.12
C HIS A 673 -16.01 -0.62 -22.62
N LEU A 674 -15.06 0.11 -22.04
CA LEU A 674 -15.02 0.43 -20.63
C LEU A 674 -15.32 1.91 -20.39
N PRO A 675 -16.06 2.25 -19.31
CA PRO A 675 -16.25 3.65 -18.90
C PRO A 675 -14.94 4.23 -18.38
N LEU A 676 -14.91 5.55 -18.10
CA LEU A 676 -13.75 6.20 -17.48
C LEU A 676 -13.31 5.52 -16.18
N TYR A 677 -14.27 5.09 -15.36
CA TYR A 677 -14.07 4.28 -14.16
C TYR A 677 -15.38 3.54 -13.80
N LYS A 678 -15.28 2.50 -12.97
CA LYS A 678 -16.44 1.78 -12.39
C LYS A 678 -16.45 2.00 -10.88
N LYS A 679 -17.59 2.29 -10.28
CA LYS A 679 -17.69 2.66 -8.85
C LYS A 679 -17.86 1.45 -7.93
N TRP A 680 -17.35 1.57 -6.70
CA TRP A 680 -17.79 0.82 -5.52
C TRP A 680 -18.75 1.66 -4.68
N ALA A 681 -19.38 1.04 -3.68
CA ALA A 681 -20.25 1.75 -2.72
C ALA A 681 -19.49 2.87 -1.97
N LEU A 682 -18.19 2.67 -1.70
CA LEU A 682 -17.32 3.67 -1.08
C LEU A 682 -17.28 4.98 -1.88
N PHE A 683 -17.26 4.93 -3.22
CA PHE A 683 -17.28 6.16 -4.04
C PHE A 683 -18.53 6.98 -3.78
N ASP A 684 -19.69 6.35 -3.78
CA ASP A 684 -20.96 7.06 -3.59
C ASP A 684 -21.09 7.62 -2.17
N ALA A 685 -20.48 6.96 -1.18
CA ALA A 685 -20.39 7.47 0.19
C ALA A 685 -19.48 8.70 0.29
N VAL A 686 -18.28 8.64 -0.29
CA VAL A 686 -17.36 9.79 -0.38
C VAL A 686 -18.01 10.94 -1.13
N GLN A 687 -18.61 10.69 -2.29
CA GLN A 687 -19.27 11.70 -3.11
C GLN A 687 -20.37 12.43 -2.35
N ARG A 688 -21.24 11.68 -1.65
CA ARG A 688 -22.28 12.28 -0.83
C ARG A 688 -21.66 13.07 0.32
N SER A 689 -20.68 12.50 1.02
CA SER A 689 -20.03 13.15 2.16
C SER A 689 -19.24 14.40 1.78
N PHE A 690 -18.71 14.49 0.56
CA PHE A 690 -18.06 15.70 0.05
C PHE A 690 -19.03 16.72 -0.55
N ALA A 691 -20.29 16.35 -0.82
CA ALA A 691 -21.29 17.35 -1.16
C ALA A 691 -21.48 18.31 0.04
N ASP A 692 -21.58 19.61 -0.22
CA ASP A 692 -21.82 20.66 0.79
C ASP A 692 -23.24 20.62 1.39
N THR A 693 -23.89 19.47 1.28
CA THR A 693 -25.05 19.11 2.09
C THR A 693 -24.56 18.86 3.53
N GLY A 694 -25.37 19.17 4.54
CA GLY A 694 -25.02 18.95 5.95
C GLY A 694 -24.63 17.50 6.27
N ALA A 695 -24.29 17.22 7.54
CA ALA A 695 -23.90 15.88 7.97
C ALA A 695 -24.89 14.82 7.48
N ILE A 696 -24.37 13.74 6.90
CA ILE A 696 -25.19 12.64 6.39
C ILE A 696 -25.57 11.76 7.56
N ALA A 697 -26.84 11.35 7.61
CA ALA A 697 -27.31 10.40 8.61
C ALA A 697 -26.46 9.12 8.58
N GLU A 698 -25.85 8.82 9.72
CA GLU A 698 -25.12 7.57 9.94
C GLU A 698 -26.11 6.41 9.88
N SER A 699 -25.86 5.44 9.01
CA SER A 699 -26.70 4.25 8.93
C SER A 699 -26.21 3.23 9.94
N LYS A 700 -27.08 2.83 10.88
CA LYS A 700 -26.79 1.69 11.76
C LYS A 700 -26.55 0.42 10.94
N PRO A 701 -25.69 -0.50 11.40
CA PRO A 701 -25.43 -1.74 10.70
C PRO A 701 -26.74 -2.49 10.45
N THR A 702 -27.12 -2.69 9.19
CA THR A 702 -28.13 -3.69 8.84
C THR A 702 -27.49 -5.05 8.96
N SER A 703 -27.58 -5.67 10.13
CA SER A 703 -27.30 -7.09 10.25
C SER A 703 -28.36 -7.85 9.43
N MET A 704 -27.91 -8.84 8.65
CA MET A 704 -28.85 -9.82 8.13
C MET A 704 -29.54 -10.47 9.34
N PRO A 705 -30.88 -10.59 9.36
CA PRO A 705 -31.56 -11.32 10.42
C PRO A 705 -30.99 -12.74 10.46
N ALA A 706 -30.58 -13.19 11.65
CA ALA A 706 -30.24 -14.59 11.84
C ALA A 706 -31.42 -15.43 11.35
N SER A 707 -31.15 -16.47 10.55
CA SER A 707 -32.19 -17.44 10.22
C SER A 707 -32.79 -17.97 11.52
N ALA A 708 -34.13 -18.04 11.60
CA ALA A 708 -34.79 -18.61 12.77
C ALA A 708 -34.15 -19.97 13.09
N PRO A 709 -33.74 -20.21 14.34
CA PRO A 709 -33.04 -21.44 14.69
C PRO A 709 -33.94 -22.63 14.36
N ILE A 710 -33.41 -23.55 13.56
CA ILE A 710 -34.11 -24.79 13.24
C ILE A 710 -34.06 -25.67 14.49
N PRO A 711 -35.17 -26.24 14.98
CA PRO A 711 -35.14 -27.07 16.18
C PRO A 711 -34.04 -28.15 16.08
N PRO A 712 -33.12 -28.26 17.05
CA PRO A 712 -32.10 -29.29 17.02
C PRO A 712 -32.75 -30.67 17.10
N PRO A 713 -32.16 -31.72 16.50
CA PRO A 713 -32.59 -33.09 16.74
C PRO A 713 -32.56 -33.41 18.24
N ALA A 714 -33.56 -34.12 18.76
CA ALA A 714 -33.66 -34.42 20.19
C ALA A 714 -32.56 -35.42 20.62
N ASN A 715 -31.77 -35.04 21.63
CA ASN A 715 -30.95 -35.92 22.49
C ASN A 715 -30.22 -37.05 21.73
N ALA A 716 -29.29 -36.68 20.86
CA ALA A 716 -28.55 -37.59 20.01
C ALA A 716 -27.33 -38.19 20.71
N TYR A 717 -26.91 -39.40 20.30
CA TYR A 717 -25.66 -40.02 20.73
C TYR A 717 -24.70 -40.16 19.54
N LEU A 718 -23.42 -39.83 19.76
CA LEU A 718 -22.38 -39.80 18.72
C LEU A 718 -21.75 -41.18 18.53
N MET A 719 -21.76 -41.68 17.30
CA MET A 719 -20.99 -42.86 16.87
C MET A 719 -19.95 -42.44 15.84
N LEU A 720 -18.77 -43.09 15.85
CA LEU A 720 -17.73 -42.89 14.84
C LEU A 720 -17.35 -44.24 14.22
N ARG A 721 -17.10 -44.22 12.91
CA ARG A 721 -16.51 -45.31 12.13
C ARG A 721 -15.36 -44.75 11.29
N SER A 722 -14.14 -45.25 11.50
CA SER A 722 -12.95 -44.92 10.71
C SER A 722 -12.11 -46.19 10.45
N ALA A 723 -11.47 -46.27 9.28
CA ALA A 723 -10.44 -47.27 8.96
C ALA A 723 -9.03 -46.81 9.36
N ASP A 724 -8.88 -45.57 9.86
CA ASP A 724 -7.63 -45.07 10.45
C ASP A 724 -7.42 -45.74 11.82
N PRO A 725 -6.35 -46.55 11.99
CA PRO A 725 -6.08 -47.23 13.25
C PRO A 725 -5.83 -46.27 14.42
N ASP A 726 -5.33 -45.06 14.15
CA ASP A 726 -5.08 -44.01 15.15
C ASP A 726 -6.23 -43.00 15.25
N SER A 727 -7.23 -43.13 14.37
CA SER A 727 -8.41 -42.28 14.18
C SER A 727 -8.17 -40.80 14.53
N THR A 728 -7.57 -40.07 13.60
CA THR A 728 -7.40 -38.60 13.70
C THR A 728 -8.72 -37.89 14.03
N MET A 729 -9.84 -38.39 13.50
CA MET A 729 -11.18 -37.86 13.76
C MET A 729 -11.64 -38.07 15.20
N GLN A 730 -11.32 -39.23 15.80
CA GLN A 730 -11.61 -39.50 17.21
C GLN A 730 -10.84 -38.55 18.11
N HIS A 731 -9.56 -38.29 17.80
CA HIS A 731 -8.75 -37.32 18.54
C HIS A 731 -9.36 -35.91 18.44
N VAL A 732 -9.74 -35.46 17.24
CA VAL A 732 -10.40 -34.16 17.04
C VAL A 732 -11.70 -34.03 17.85
N PHE A 733 -12.54 -35.07 17.90
CA PHE A 733 -13.79 -35.03 18.68
C PHE A 733 -13.53 -35.03 20.18
N THR A 734 -12.58 -35.83 20.64
CA THR A 734 -12.20 -35.89 22.07
C THR A 734 -11.71 -34.52 22.54
N GLU A 735 -10.84 -33.90 21.76
CA GLU A 735 -10.33 -32.55 21.99
C GLU A 735 -11.42 -31.46 21.90
N ALA A 736 -12.44 -31.67 21.07
CA ALA A 736 -13.62 -30.81 20.99
C ALA A 736 -14.65 -31.05 22.12
N GLY A 737 -14.40 -32.02 23.02
CA GLY A 737 -15.25 -32.32 24.18
C GLY A 737 -16.32 -33.40 23.95
N PHE A 738 -16.16 -34.25 22.94
CA PHE A 738 -17.12 -35.31 22.59
C PHE A 738 -16.42 -36.67 22.49
N THR A 739 -16.99 -37.68 23.14
CA THR A 739 -16.48 -39.05 23.03
C THR A 739 -17.46 -39.92 22.25
N PRO A 740 -17.10 -40.40 21.04
CA PRO A 740 -17.92 -41.37 20.32
C PRO A 740 -18.14 -42.64 21.14
N GLY A 741 -19.38 -43.15 21.16
CA GLY A 741 -19.79 -44.25 22.04
C GLY A 741 -20.64 -45.33 21.36
N LYS A 742 -21.13 -46.27 22.18
CA LYS A 742 -22.04 -47.34 21.77
C LYS A 742 -23.50 -46.85 21.73
N PRO A 743 -24.41 -47.55 21.02
CA PRO A 743 -25.84 -47.23 21.03
C PRO A 743 -26.46 -47.08 22.43
N GLU A 744 -27.17 -45.97 22.64
CA GLU A 744 -27.91 -45.69 23.86
C GLU A 744 -29.42 -45.81 23.64
N LYS A 745 -30.13 -46.43 24.58
CA LYS A 745 -31.57 -46.67 24.49
C LYS A 745 -32.34 -45.37 24.70
N GLY A 746 -33.24 -45.02 23.77
CA GLY A 746 -34.07 -43.81 23.85
C GLY A 746 -33.44 -42.54 23.28
N LYS A 747 -32.23 -42.61 22.72
CA LYS A 747 -31.55 -41.51 22.03
C LYS A 747 -31.50 -41.74 20.51
N VAL A 748 -31.49 -40.65 19.74
CA VAL A 748 -31.40 -40.71 18.27
C VAL A 748 -29.94 -40.89 17.84
N PRO A 749 -29.59 -41.84 16.95
CA PRO A 749 -28.21 -41.99 16.52
C PRO A 749 -27.72 -40.86 15.60
N LEU A 750 -26.53 -40.34 15.89
CA LEU A 750 -25.70 -39.60 14.93
C LEU A 750 -24.46 -40.44 14.60
N LEU A 751 -24.42 -41.00 13.40
CA LEU A 751 -23.26 -41.76 12.91
C LEU A 751 -22.35 -40.87 12.08
N VAL A 752 -21.10 -40.68 12.52
CA VAL A 752 -20.05 -40.07 11.73
C VAL A 752 -19.24 -41.17 11.04
N ILE A 753 -19.11 -41.06 9.72
CA ILE A 753 -18.21 -41.88 8.90
C ILE A 753 -17.03 -41.00 8.52
N ASP A 754 -15.82 -41.46 8.82
CA ASP A 754 -14.59 -40.80 8.40
C ASP A 754 -14.47 -40.85 6.88
N GLY A 755 -14.67 -39.71 6.24
CA GLY A 755 -14.60 -39.58 4.78
C GLY A 755 -13.16 -39.60 4.26
N ILE A 756 -12.15 -39.36 5.08
CA ILE A 756 -10.74 -39.43 4.67
C ILE A 756 -10.29 -40.89 4.64
N HIS A 757 -10.61 -41.65 5.70
CA HIS A 757 -10.28 -43.06 5.87
C HIS A 757 -11.53 -43.91 6.10
N PRO A 758 -12.35 -44.16 5.05
CA PRO A 758 -13.65 -44.80 5.23
C PRO A 758 -13.53 -46.31 5.51
N PRO A 759 -14.15 -46.83 6.59
CA PRO A 759 -14.24 -48.26 6.88
C PRO A 759 -15.38 -48.85 6.06
N ILE A 760 -15.04 -49.34 4.88
CA ILE A 760 -16.04 -49.88 3.94
C ILE A 760 -16.09 -51.38 4.12
N ASP A 761 -16.86 -51.75 5.14
CA ASP A 761 -17.23 -53.11 5.47
C ASP A 761 -18.76 -53.25 5.51
N ALA A 762 -19.24 -54.50 5.42
CA ALA A 762 -20.67 -54.79 5.43
C ALA A 762 -21.36 -54.34 6.73
N GLU A 763 -20.61 -54.29 7.85
CA GLU A 763 -21.11 -53.85 9.15
C GLU A 763 -21.43 -52.34 9.14
N SER A 764 -20.56 -51.51 8.59
CA SER A 764 -20.71 -50.06 8.51
C SER A 764 -21.85 -49.66 7.57
N ILE A 765 -22.04 -50.39 6.46
CA ILE A 765 -23.20 -50.20 5.56
C ILE A 765 -24.50 -50.54 6.29
N LYS A 766 -24.55 -51.69 6.96
CA LYS A 766 -25.72 -52.12 7.74
C LYS A 766 -26.04 -51.13 8.85
N LEU A 767 -25.03 -50.68 9.59
CA LEU A 767 -25.18 -49.70 10.66
C LEU A 767 -25.75 -48.38 10.14
N LYS A 768 -25.25 -47.87 9.01
CA LYS A 768 -25.78 -46.68 8.34
C LYS A 768 -27.27 -46.83 8.02
N ASP A 769 -27.69 -47.96 7.45
CA ASP A 769 -29.11 -48.20 7.13
C ASP A 769 -29.97 -48.32 8.40
N GLU A 770 -29.47 -48.92 9.48
CA GLU A 770 -30.15 -48.99 10.78
C GLU A 770 -30.33 -47.61 11.43
N VAL A 771 -29.30 -46.76 11.35
CA VAL A 771 -29.36 -45.37 11.83
C VAL A 771 -30.46 -44.60 11.11
N LEU A 772 -30.51 -44.68 9.77
CA LEU A 772 -31.52 -43.99 8.96
C LEU A 772 -32.94 -44.48 9.25
N LYS A 773 -33.14 -45.78 9.53
CA LYS A 773 -34.45 -46.35 9.91
C LYS A 773 -34.97 -45.84 11.26
N LYS A 774 -34.07 -45.46 12.17
CA LYS A 774 -34.36 -44.89 13.50
C LYS A 774 -34.40 -43.36 13.51
N GLU A 775 -34.67 -42.75 12.35
CA GLU A 775 -34.70 -41.30 12.17
C GLU A 775 -33.36 -40.58 12.45
N GLY A 776 -32.27 -41.36 12.56
CA GLY A 776 -30.93 -40.85 12.80
C GLY A 776 -30.30 -40.18 11.58
N LYS A 777 -29.19 -39.49 11.83
CA LYS A 777 -28.41 -38.79 10.81
C LYS A 777 -27.06 -39.49 10.60
N VAL A 778 -26.61 -39.50 9.35
CA VAL A 778 -25.27 -39.97 8.99
C VAL A 778 -24.47 -38.78 8.48
N LEU A 779 -23.27 -38.53 9.02
CA LEU A 779 -22.36 -37.47 8.59
C LEU A 779 -21.09 -38.10 8.04
N ILE A 780 -20.91 -38.04 6.73
CA ILE A 780 -19.66 -38.40 6.06
C ILE A 780 -18.78 -37.15 6.03
N TRP A 781 -17.69 -37.14 6.82
CA TRP A 781 -16.88 -35.94 7.01
C TRP A 781 -15.47 -36.10 6.44
N GLY A 782 -15.09 -35.20 5.52
CA GLY A 782 -13.73 -35.08 5.00
C GLY A 782 -13.51 -35.90 3.74
N ILE A 783 -14.57 -36.14 2.95
CA ILE A 783 -14.44 -36.92 1.72
C ILE A 783 -13.39 -36.31 0.77
N THR A 784 -12.54 -37.17 0.20
CA THR A 784 -11.45 -36.84 -0.72
C THR A 784 -11.55 -37.60 -2.05
N PRO A 785 -10.86 -37.18 -3.13
CA PRO A 785 -10.83 -37.92 -4.40
C PRO A 785 -10.42 -39.39 -4.22
N ALA A 786 -9.47 -39.67 -3.33
CA ALA A 786 -9.01 -41.04 -3.04
C ALA A 786 -10.08 -41.91 -2.36
N SER A 787 -10.96 -41.31 -1.57
CA SER A 787 -12.06 -42.00 -0.86
C SER A 787 -13.37 -42.09 -1.66
N LYS A 788 -13.48 -41.37 -2.78
CA LYS A 788 -14.74 -41.12 -3.48
C LYS A 788 -15.48 -42.40 -3.89
N GLU A 789 -14.83 -43.26 -4.67
CA GLU A 789 -15.45 -44.51 -5.19
C GLU A 789 -15.93 -45.40 -4.05
N LYS A 790 -15.09 -45.47 -3.03
CA LYS A 790 -15.30 -46.14 -1.76
C LYS A 790 -16.57 -45.63 -1.05
N ILE A 791 -16.69 -44.32 -0.83
CA ILE A 791 -17.88 -43.70 -0.22
C ILE A 791 -19.14 -43.84 -1.09
N ASN A 792 -19.02 -43.76 -2.42
CA ASN A 792 -20.15 -43.90 -3.34
C ASN A 792 -20.87 -45.25 -3.21
N THR A 793 -20.19 -46.31 -2.75
CA THR A 793 -20.85 -47.60 -2.43
C THR A 793 -21.86 -47.52 -1.28
N MET A 794 -21.74 -46.51 -0.40
CA MET A 794 -22.59 -46.34 0.79
C MET A 794 -23.72 -45.33 0.56
N LEU A 795 -23.64 -44.52 -0.50
CA LEU A 795 -24.55 -43.43 -0.80
C LEU A 795 -25.70 -43.89 -1.71
N PRO A 796 -26.93 -43.38 -1.51
CA PRO A 796 -28.07 -43.69 -2.39
C PRO A 796 -27.97 -43.01 -3.76
N LEU A 797 -27.12 -41.99 -3.89
CA LEU A 797 -26.80 -41.29 -5.13
C LEU A 797 -25.28 -41.04 -5.16
N PRO A 798 -24.59 -41.19 -6.29
CA PRO A 798 -23.16 -40.92 -6.37
C PRO A 798 -22.86 -39.42 -6.19
N VAL A 799 -21.74 -39.14 -5.55
CA VAL A 799 -21.13 -37.81 -5.42
C VAL A 799 -19.83 -37.76 -6.21
N ASP A 800 -19.58 -36.62 -6.84
CA ASP A 800 -18.31 -36.28 -7.47
C ASP A 800 -17.56 -35.22 -6.66
N ILE A 801 -16.25 -35.13 -6.89
CA ILE A 801 -15.36 -34.27 -6.12
C ILE A 801 -14.59 -33.37 -7.09
N THR A 802 -14.60 -32.07 -6.78
CA THR A 802 -13.90 -31.04 -7.55
C THR A 802 -12.71 -30.51 -6.76
N GLU A 803 -11.66 -30.05 -7.44
CA GLU A 803 -10.56 -29.33 -6.80
C GLU A 803 -10.99 -27.88 -6.53
N ARG A 804 -11.24 -27.58 -5.26
CA ARG A 804 -11.76 -26.28 -4.83
C ARG A 804 -11.13 -25.85 -3.50
N PRO A 805 -9.87 -25.38 -3.51
CA PRO A 805 -9.25 -24.82 -2.31
C PRO A 805 -10.02 -23.60 -1.83
N SER A 806 -10.28 -23.54 -0.52
CA SER A 806 -10.87 -22.37 0.13
C SER A 806 -10.44 -22.23 1.59
N THR A 807 -10.29 -20.98 2.01
CA THR A 807 -10.11 -20.57 3.41
C THR A 807 -11.36 -19.90 3.99
N SER A 808 -12.44 -19.83 3.23
CA SER A 808 -13.71 -19.20 3.65
C SER A 808 -14.91 -19.94 3.07
N TYR A 809 -16.00 -20.03 3.83
CA TYR A 809 -17.22 -20.70 3.41
C TYR A 809 -18.46 -19.87 3.73
N LEU A 810 -19.50 -20.02 2.93
CA LEU A 810 -20.76 -19.30 3.04
C LEU A 810 -21.90 -20.27 3.28
N ILE A 811 -22.81 -19.89 4.18
CA ILE A 811 -24.06 -20.63 4.41
C ILE A 811 -25.00 -20.31 3.25
N LYS A 812 -25.37 -21.33 2.48
CA LYS A 812 -26.25 -21.21 1.30
C LYS A 812 -27.71 -21.46 1.67
N GLU A 813 -27.96 -22.45 2.52
CA GLU A 813 -29.29 -22.79 3.00
C GLU A 813 -29.27 -23.07 4.51
N ALA A 814 -30.30 -22.65 5.22
CA ALA A 814 -30.41 -22.85 6.67
C ALA A 814 -30.58 -24.34 7.01
N ASP A 815 -29.81 -24.86 7.97
CA ASP A 815 -29.93 -26.23 8.47
C ASP A 815 -29.54 -26.27 9.95
N ALA A 816 -30.07 -27.24 10.71
CA ALA A 816 -29.83 -27.35 12.15
C ALA A 816 -28.34 -27.36 12.48
N ILE A 817 -27.51 -28.07 11.68
CA ILE A 817 -26.04 -28.14 11.87
C ILE A 817 -25.36 -26.75 11.88
N MET A 818 -25.97 -25.74 11.23
CA MET A 818 -25.48 -24.36 11.15
C MET A 818 -26.13 -23.40 12.17
N ASN A 819 -26.98 -23.86 13.09
CA ASN A 819 -27.59 -22.98 14.08
C ASN A 819 -26.55 -22.16 14.85
N ASN A 820 -26.80 -20.86 15.02
CA ASN A 820 -25.89 -19.93 15.72
C ASN A 820 -24.46 -19.88 15.14
N LEU A 821 -24.28 -20.32 13.89
CA LEU A 821 -23.10 -20.07 13.08
C LEU A 821 -23.45 -19.08 11.97
N CYS A 822 -22.49 -18.26 11.58
CA CYS A 822 -22.62 -17.32 10.49
C CYS A 822 -21.35 -17.26 9.64
N ASP A 823 -21.37 -16.47 8.55
CA ASP A 823 -20.25 -16.40 7.60
C ASP A 823 -18.93 -15.97 8.29
N SER A 824 -19.00 -15.13 9.34
CA SER A 824 -17.81 -14.77 10.13
C SER A 824 -17.19 -15.93 10.89
N ASP A 825 -17.99 -16.90 11.37
CA ASP A 825 -17.46 -18.10 12.04
C ASP A 825 -16.75 -19.01 11.03
N LEU A 826 -17.09 -18.92 9.74
CA LEU A 826 -16.62 -19.79 8.65
C LEU A 826 -15.52 -19.12 7.79
N TYR A 827 -14.94 -18.04 8.30
CA TYR A 827 -13.83 -17.31 7.71
C TYR A 827 -12.51 -17.66 8.41
N PHE A 828 -11.59 -18.29 7.69
CA PHE A 828 -10.31 -18.77 8.23
C PHE A 828 -9.09 -18.10 7.60
N SER A 829 -9.27 -17.19 6.65
CA SER A 829 -8.20 -16.65 5.79
C SER A 829 -7.09 -15.90 6.54
N GLU A 830 -7.34 -15.42 7.76
CA GLU A 830 -6.32 -14.81 8.63
C GLU A 830 -5.65 -15.83 9.58
N LEU A 831 -6.35 -16.93 9.87
CA LEU A 831 -5.99 -17.91 10.89
C LEU A 831 -5.18 -19.08 10.31
N ALA A 832 -5.47 -19.47 9.06
CA ALA A 832 -4.83 -20.59 8.38
C ALA A 832 -3.77 -20.11 7.37
N ASN A 833 -2.63 -20.79 7.32
CA ASN A 833 -1.60 -20.55 6.29
C ASN A 833 -1.86 -21.39 5.03
N GLU A 834 -2.84 -22.29 5.07
CA GLU A 834 -3.25 -23.15 3.96
C GLU A 834 -4.78 -23.24 3.89
N PRO A 835 -5.37 -23.64 2.74
CA PRO A 835 -6.81 -23.87 2.62
C PRO A 835 -7.34 -24.86 3.67
N VAL A 836 -8.38 -24.47 4.42
CA VAL A 836 -9.04 -25.32 5.42
C VAL A 836 -9.79 -26.50 4.76
N GLY A 837 -10.11 -26.37 3.47
CA GLY A 837 -10.56 -27.47 2.62
C GLY A 837 -10.01 -27.31 1.21
N ARG A 838 -9.79 -28.44 0.54
CA ARG A 838 -9.21 -28.52 -0.81
C ARG A 838 -10.21 -28.94 -1.89
N TYR A 839 -11.40 -29.39 -1.48
CA TYR A 839 -12.33 -30.06 -2.38
C TYR A 839 -13.76 -29.51 -2.24
N GLY A 840 -14.49 -29.55 -3.36
CA GLY A 840 -15.93 -29.36 -3.43
C GLY A 840 -16.65 -30.64 -3.84
N LEU A 841 -17.97 -30.61 -3.73
CA LEU A 841 -18.90 -31.69 -4.06
C LEU A 841 -19.71 -31.28 -5.29
N SER A 842 -19.89 -32.24 -6.20
CA SER A 842 -20.72 -32.12 -7.41
C SER A 842 -21.42 -33.45 -7.73
N GLY A 843 -22.10 -33.52 -8.87
CA GLY A 843 -22.76 -34.74 -9.35
C GLY A 843 -24.18 -34.96 -8.81
N PRO A 844 -24.76 -36.15 -9.05
CA PRO A 844 -26.18 -36.44 -8.78
C PRO A 844 -26.64 -36.22 -7.34
N LEU A 845 -25.79 -36.55 -6.36
CA LEU A 845 -26.10 -36.30 -4.94
C LEU A 845 -26.32 -34.81 -4.68
N VAL A 846 -25.47 -33.94 -5.24
CA VAL A 846 -25.59 -32.50 -5.05
C VAL A 846 -26.81 -31.94 -5.80
N ALA A 847 -27.11 -32.45 -6.99
CA ALA A 847 -28.27 -32.02 -7.77
C ALA A 847 -29.62 -32.37 -7.10
N LYS A 848 -29.67 -33.39 -6.25
CA LYS A 848 -30.88 -33.82 -5.52
C LYS A 848 -30.87 -33.44 -4.04
N GLY A 849 -29.70 -33.14 -3.49
CA GLY A 849 -29.52 -32.74 -2.10
C GLY A 849 -29.68 -31.24 -1.88
N LYS A 850 -29.74 -30.87 -0.61
CA LYS A 850 -29.78 -29.49 -0.11
C LYS A 850 -28.37 -29.00 0.17
N THR A 851 -27.88 -27.97 -0.51
CA THR A 851 -26.53 -27.43 -0.26
C THR A 851 -26.57 -26.48 0.92
N ILE A 852 -25.93 -26.88 2.03
CA ILE A 852 -25.88 -26.09 3.26
C ILE A 852 -24.70 -25.14 3.24
N LEU A 853 -23.51 -25.64 2.90
CA LEU A 853 -22.26 -24.87 2.90
C LEU A 853 -21.63 -24.91 1.51
N THR A 854 -21.09 -23.77 1.09
CA THR A 854 -20.28 -23.67 -0.13
C THR A 854 -18.98 -22.91 0.16
N ALA A 855 -17.91 -23.24 -0.55
CA ALA A 855 -16.71 -22.44 -0.60
C ALA A 855 -17.05 -21.03 -1.10
N ALA A 856 -16.58 -20.00 -0.40
CA ALA A 856 -16.71 -18.62 -0.84
C ALA A 856 -16.05 -18.45 -2.21
N ASN A 857 -16.70 -17.70 -3.10
CA ASN A 857 -16.09 -17.42 -4.39
C ASN A 857 -14.93 -16.42 -4.24
N THR A 858 -15.04 -15.48 -3.32
CA THR A 858 -13.97 -14.56 -2.96
C THR A 858 -12.85 -15.29 -2.22
N ASP A 859 -11.63 -15.24 -2.77
CA ASP A 859 -10.44 -15.73 -2.07
C ASP A 859 -9.83 -14.61 -1.23
N TRP A 860 -10.15 -14.56 0.05
CA TRP A 860 -9.56 -13.55 0.94
C TRP A 860 -8.07 -13.78 1.23
N GLY A 861 -7.52 -14.94 0.88
CA GLY A 861 -6.08 -15.21 0.97
C GLY A 861 -5.23 -14.32 0.05
N VAL A 862 -5.81 -13.81 -1.05
CA VAL A 862 -5.13 -12.86 -1.95
C VAL A 862 -5.34 -11.40 -1.55
N TRP A 863 -6.12 -11.13 -0.50
CA TRP A 863 -6.22 -9.82 0.14
C TRP A 863 -5.25 -9.70 1.31
N ASN A 864 -5.32 -10.66 2.23
CA ASN A 864 -4.63 -10.61 3.50
C ASN A 864 -3.11 -10.70 3.30
N LYS A 865 -2.36 -9.83 4.00
CA LYS A 865 -0.89 -9.81 4.03
C LYS A 865 -0.20 -9.67 2.66
N GLN A 866 -0.90 -9.14 1.67
CA GLN A 866 -0.31 -8.81 0.37
C GLN A 866 0.15 -7.35 0.32
N ALA A 867 0.82 -6.95 -0.76
CA ALA A 867 1.10 -5.53 -1.03
C ALA A 867 -0.15 -4.81 -1.58
N GLU A 868 -0.31 -3.51 -1.28
CA GLU A 868 -1.49 -2.71 -1.66
C GLU A 868 -1.85 -2.76 -3.14
N TYR A 869 -0.83 -2.85 -3.99
CA TYR A 869 -0.95 -2.84 -5.43
C TYR A 869 -1.41 -4.17 -6.05
N LEU A 870 -1.38 -5.26 -5.27
CA LEU A 870 -1.82 -6.58 -5.72
C LEU A 870 -3.29 -6.86 -5.34
N LYS A 871 -3.67 -6.47 -4.13
CA LYS A 871 -4.86 -6.96 -3.42
C LYS A 871 -6.17 -6.77 -4.18
N THR A 872 -6.49 -5.53 -4.55
CA THR A 872 -7.84 -5.20 -5.05
C THR A 872 -8.15 -5.93 -6.35
N ALA A 873 -7.20 -5.95 -7.29
CA ALA A 873 -7.32 -6.69 -8.54
C ALA A 873 -7.39 -8.20 -8.29
N ALA A 874 -6.53 -8.74 -7.42
CA ALA A 874 -6.48 -10.16 -7.10
C ALA A 874 -7.81 -10.68 -6.55
N VAL A 875 -8.42 -9.95 -5.61
CA VAL A 875 -9.70 -10.35 -5.00
C VAL A 875 -10.84 -10.31 -6.03
N ILE A 876 -10.96 -9.25 -6.82
CA ILE A 876 -12.01 -9.16 -7.86
C ILE A 876 -11.86 -10.26 -8.89
N ARG A 877 -10.62 -10.54 -9.32
CA ARG A 877 -10.33 -11.64 -10.23
C ARG A 877 -10.72 -12.96 -9.62
N SER A 878 -10.41 -13.18 -8.34
CA SER A 878 -10.87 -14.39 -7.64
C SER A 878 -12.38 -14.54 -7.78
N GLU A 879 -13.19 -13.50 -7.65
CA GLU A 879 -14.65 -13.60 -7.78
C GLU A 879 -15.15 -13.84 -9.21
N ARG A 880 -14.38 -13.49 -10.23
CA ARG A 880 -14.82 -13.54 -11.64
C ARG A 880 -14.31 -14.77 -12.38
N GLU A 881 -13.09 -15.19 -12.06
CA GLU A 881 -12.46 -16.35 -12.70
C GLU A 881 -13.27 -17.61 -12.39
N ALA A 882 -13.53 -18.40 -13.44
CA ALA A 882 -14.29 -19.64 -13.35
C ALA A 882 -13.62 -20.59 -12.38
N LYS A 883 -14.43 -21.20 -11.52
CA LYS A 883 -13.98 -22.21 -10.57
C LYS A 883 -14.87 -23.44 -10.66
N PRO A 884 -14.33 -24.63 -10.36
CA PRO A 884 -15.15 -25.81 -10.15
C PRO A 884 -16.19 -25.60 -9.04
N ASP A 885 -17.22 -26.45 -9.03
CA ASP A 885 -18.27 -26.44 -8.01
C ASP A 885 -17.69 -26.42 -6.60
N GLY A 886 -18.25 -25.57 -5.75
CA GLY A 886 -17.75 -25.33 -4.39
C GLY A 886 -18.64 -25.83 -3.28
N ASN A 887 -19.67 -26.65 -3.55
CA ASN A 887 -20.53 -27.18 -2.49
C ASN A 887 -19.68 -28.01 -1.52
N THR A 888 -19.69 -27.73 -0.22
CA THR A 888 -18.78 -28.37 0.74
C THR A 888 -19.50 -29.09 1.86
N LEU A 889 -20.79 -28.82 2.06
CA LEU A 889 -21.69 -29.61 2.90
C LEU A 889 -23.06 -29.70 2.21
N VAL A 890 -23.47 -30.94 1.92
CA VAL A 890 -24.77 -31.24 1.30
C VAL A 890 -25.55 -32.20 2.18
N PHE A 891 -26.84 -31.92 2.38
CA PHE A 891 -27.77 -32.79 3.08
C PHE A 891 -28.72 -33.48 2.10
N LEU A 892 -28.76 -34.81 2.11
CA LEU A 892 -29.67 -35.61 1.33
C LEU A 892 -30.74 -36.22 2.25
N PRO A 893 -32.03 -35.87 2.10
CA PRO A 893 -33.10 -36.44 2.92
C PRO A 893 -33.29 -37.92 2.61
N ALA A 894 -33.60 -38.71 3.65
CA ALA A 894 -34.07 -40.09 3.53
C ALA A 894 -35.51 -40.20 4.05
N ALA A 895 -36.15 -41.36 3.89
CA ALA A 895 -37.55 -41.56 4.27
C ALA A 895 -37.85 -41.30 5.76
N LYS A 896 -36.87 -41.54 6.65
CA LYS A 896 -36.99 -41.33 8.11
C LYS A 896 -35.85 -40.49 8.70
N GLY A 897 -34.66 -40.51 8.11
CA GLY A 897 -33.47 -39.77 8.57
C GLY A 897 -32.84 -38.89 7.49
N GLY A 898 -31.51 -38.88 7.40
CA GLY A 898 -30.81 -38.27 6.26
C GLY A 898 -29.29 -38.31 6.36
N ILE A 899 -28.63 -37.96 5.26
CA ILE A 899 -27.17 -38.08 5.10
C ILE A 899 -26.58 -36.70 4.82
N TYR A 900 -25.64 -36.27 5.66
CA TYR A 900 -24.75 -35.15 5.41
C TYR A 900 -23.46 -35.66 4.76
N VAL A 901 -23.00 -34.98 3.70
CA VAL A 901 -21.71 -35.23 3.07
C VAL A 901 -20.91 -33.94 3.09
N MET A 902 -19.72 -33.97 3.69
CA MET A 902 -18.87 -32.82 3.90
C MET A 902 -17.45 -33.04 3.35
N ALA A 903 -16.95 -32.11 2.55
CA ALA A 903 -15.61 -32.18 1.95
C ALA A 903 -14.52 -31.45 2.76
N VAL A 904 -14.91 -30.66 3.77
CA VAL A 904 -13.94 -29.88 4.56
C VAL A 904 -13.14 -30.80 5.50
N ASN A 905 -11.84 -30.57 5.60
CA ASN A 905 -10.97 -31.38 6.46
C ASN A 905 -11.23 -31.05 7.94
N PRO A 906 -11.68 -32.02 8.76
CA PRO A 906 -12.01 -31.79 10.17
C PRO A 906 -10.80 -31.40 11.02
N LEU A 907 -9.61 -31.96 10.75
CA LEU A 907 -8.38 -31.60 11.47
C LEU A 907 -7.97 -30.15 11.20
N LEU A 908 -7.99 -29.72 9.93
CA LEU A 908 -7.66 -28.34 9.57
C LEU A 908 -8.68 -27.34 10.11
N MET A 909 -9.96 -27.71 10.08
CA MET A 909 -11.03 -26.91 10.70
C MET A 909 -10.81 -26.79 12.21
N TYR A 910 -10.53 -27.90 12.91
CA TYR A 910 -10.27 -27.90 14.34
C TYR A 910 -9.06 -27.02 14.71
N LYS A 911 -7.94 -27.18 13.99
CA LYS A 911 -6.72 -26.39 14.21
C LYS A 911 -6.96 -24.89 14.00
N SER A 912 -7.83 -24.53 13.07
CA SER A 912 -8.11 -23.13 12.73
C SER A 912 -9.16 -22.49 13.62
N ALA A 913 -10.19 -23.24 14.04
CA ALA A 913 -11.27 -22.78 14.92
C ALA A 913 -11.92 -23.96 15.68
N PRO A 914 -11.40 -24.36 16.84
CA PRO A 914 -11.84 -25.56 17.55
C PRO A 914 -13.31 -25.53 17.99
N GLY A 915 -13.86 -24.34 18.26
CA GLY A 915 -15.24 -24.18 18.71
C GLY A 915 -16.32 -24.50 17.67
N ILE A 916 -15.98 -24.53 16.36
CA ILE A 916 -16.97 -24.76 15.29
C ILE A 916 -17.48 -26.20 15.32
N ILE A 917 -16.58 -27.17 15.44
CA ILE A 917 -16.94 -28.59 15.48
C ILE A 917 -17.84 -28.86 16.68
N SER A 918 -17.52 -28.27 17.84
CA SER A 918 -18.33 -28.38 19.05
C SER A 918 -19.74 -27.83 18.87
N LYS A 919 -19.88 -26.65 18.25
CA LYS A 919 -21.20 -26.09 17.88
C LYS A 919 -21.95 -27.01 16.91
N MET A 920 -21.31 -27.50 15.84
CA MET A 920 -21.95 -28.37 14.84
C MET A 920 -22.50 -29.66 15.45
N LEU A 921 -21.74 -30.32 16.33
CA LEU A 921 -22.18 -31.54 17.00
C LEU A 921 -23.30 -31.29 18.01
N THR A 922 -23.20 -30.21 18.80
CA THR A 922 -24.26 -29.77 19.73
C THR A 922 -25.55 -29.45 18.99
N ASN A 923 -25.44 -28.77 17.85
CA ASN A 923 -26.55 -28.42 16.96
C ASN A 923 -27.26 -29.64 16.38
N LEU A 924 -26.55 -30.77 16.24
CA LEU A 924 -27.10 -32.06 15.83
C LEU A 924 -27.63 -32.89 17.01
N GLY A 925 -27.69 -32.31 18.22
CA GLY A 925 -28.31 -32.90 19.41
C GLY A 925 -27.36 -33.67 20.32
N VAL A 926 -26.04 -33.67 20.06
CA VAL A 926 -25.04 -34.38 20.89
C VAL A 926 -24.66 -33.52 22.10
N ALA A 927 -24.77 -34.07 23.31
CA ALA A 927 -24.32 -33.41 24.52
C ALA A 927 -22.78 -33.46 24.65
N PRO A 928 -22.11 -32.36 25.04
CA PRO A 928 -20.68 -32.39 25.38
C PRO A 928 -20.45 -33.21 26.66
N ASN A 929 -19.24 -33.76 26.83
CA ASN A 929 -18.88 -34.55 28.01
C ASN A 929 -18.98 -33.72 29.31
N GLU A 930 -19.48 -34.31 30.40
CA GLU A 930 -19.65 -33.64 31.72
C GLU A 930 -18.32 -33.11 32.32
N SER A 931 -17.17 -33.62 31.84
CA SER A 931 -15.82 -33.20 32.23
C SER A 931 -15.16 -32.22 31.25
N ALA A 932 -15.78 -31.91 30.12
CA ALA A 932 -15.28 -30.95 29.13
C ALA A 932 -15.64 -29.50 29.50
N GLY A 933 -15.41 -29.12 30.77
CA GLY A 933 -15.21 -27.72 31.07
C GLY A 933 -13.96 -27.28 30.32
N THR A 934 -14.12 -26.43 29.30
CA THR A 934 -13.08 -25.67 28.57
C THR A 934 -11.69 -25.85 29.17
N ALA A 935 -10.73 -26.41 28.43
CA ALA A 935 -9.31 -26.46 28.81
C ALA A 935 -8.96 -25.21 29.65
N LYS A 936 -8.97 -25.34 30.98
CA LYS A 936 -9.07 -24.18 31.86
C LYS A 936 -7.85 -23.33 31.58
N SER A 937 -8.08 -22.13 31.06
CA SER A 937 -7.05 -21.14 30.87
C SER A 937 -6.22 -21.09 32.16
N LEU A 938 -4.92 -21.38 32.08
CA LEU A 938 -4.04 -21.30 33.24
C LEU A 938 -3.79 -19.85 33.68
N ILE A 939 -4.55 -18.91 33.13
CA ILE A 939 -4.64 -17.52 33.56
C ILE A 939 -6.04 -17.22 34.07
N SER A 940 -6.14 -16.44 35.14
CA SER A 940 -7.41 -15.89 35.64
C SER A 940 -8.03 -14.89 34.66
N GLU A 941 -9.28 -14.48 34.91
CA GLU A 941 -9.95 -13.41 34.15
C GLU A 941 -9.16 -12.09 34.16
N GLU A 942 -8.39 -11.83 35.22
CA GLU A 942 -7.51 -10.67 35.34
C GLU A 942 -6.12 -10.87 34.69
N GLY A 943 -5.88 -12.04 34.08
CA GLY A 943 -4.64 -12.35 33.36
C GLY A 943 -3.50 -12.91 34.22
N PHE A 944 -3.73 -13.19 35.51
CA PHE A 944 -2.71 -13.79 36.37
C PHE A 944 -2.56 -15.29 36.13
N LEU A 945 -1.30 -15.74 35.95
CA LEU A 945 -0.95 -17.14 35.81
C LEU A 945 -1.23 -17.92 37.11
N LYS A 946 -1.88 -19.08 36.99
CA LYS A 946 -2.30 -19.95 38.09
C LYS A 946 -1.42 -21.18 38.25
N LYS A 947 -0.75 -21.63 37.20
CA LYS A 947 0.20 -22.77 37.24
C LYS A 947 1.38 -22.56 36.30
N ALA A 948 2.55 -23.03 36.71
CA ALA A 948 3.76 -23.08 35.91
C ALA A 948 4.57 -24.33 36.24
N LEU A 949 5.50 -24.72 35.38
CA LEU A 949 6.56 -25.65 35.73
C LEU A 949 7.65 -24.92 36.52
N PHE A 950 8.18 -25.56 37.55
CA PHE A 950 9.26 -25.04 38.39
C PHE A 950 10.43 -26.03 38.45
N LEU A 951 11.65 -25.51 38.31
CA LEU A 951 12.91 -26.25 38.49
C LEU A 951 13.83 -25.47 39.41
N GLY A 952 14.25 -26.09 40.50
CA GLY A 952 15.14 -25.49 41.49
C GLY A 952 14.76 -25.83 42.94
N PRO A 953 15.45 -25.22 43.92
CA PRO A 953 16.45 -24.18 43.76
C PRO A 953 17.85 -24.76 43.52
N PHE A 954 18.67 -24.03 42.78
CA PHE A 954 20.09 -24.24 42.59
C PHE A 954 20.88 -23.26 43.46
N GLU A 955 22.09 -23.65 43.88
CA GLU A 955 23.01 -22.69 44.50
C GLU A 955 23.59 -21.75 43.43
N THR A 956 23.87 -20.51 43.81
CA THR A 956 24.34 -19.46 42.89
C THR A 956 25.68 -19.78 42.21
N SER A 957 26.48 -20.67 42.80
CA SER A 957 27.75 -21.18 42.25
C SER A 957 27.64 -22.55 41.55
N ALA A 958 26.43 -23.12 41.42
CA ALA A 958 26.23 -24.45 40.85
C ALA A 958 26.29 -24.45 39.31
N ASN A 959 26.44 -25.63 38.71
CA ASN A 959 26.33 -25.82 37.26
C ASN A 959 24.86 -25.65 36.82
N LEU A 960 24.44 -24.40 36.63
CA LEU A 960 23.07 -24.06 36.27
C LEU A 960 22.66 -24.71 34.94
N PRO A 961 21.39 -25.12 34.78
CA PRO A 961 20.90 -25.74 33.55
C PRO A 961 20.80 -24.77 32.37
N PHE A 962 20.87 -23.46 32.64
CA PHE A 962 20.86 -22.37 31.68
C PHE A 962 22.09 -21.46 31.94
N GLU A 963 22.66 -20.82 30.91
CA GLU A 963 23.90 -20.04 31.04
C GLU A 963 23.69 -18.66 31.70
N PRO A 964 24.46 -18.29 32.75
CA PRO A 964 24.29 -16.99 33.41
C PRO A 964 25.00 -15.82 32.67
N GLY A 965 24.33 -14.66 32.57
CA GLY A 965 24.98 -13.33 32.55
C GLY A 965 25.33 -12.65 31.22
N SER A 966 24.88 -13.13 30.06
CA SER A 966 25.07 -12.47 28.74
C SER A 966 23.75 -12.31 27.97
N GLU A 967 23.72 -11.55 26.86
CA GLU A 967 22.55 -11.50 25.95
C GLU A 967 22.14 -12.88 25.37
N THR A 968 22.96 -13.92 25.58
CA THR A 968 22.70 -15.33 25.20
C THR A 968 22.24 -16.22 26.35
N SER A 969 21.97 -15.66 27.54
CA SER A 969 21.66 -16.38 28.79
C SER A 969 20.33 -17.18 28.83
N GLY A 970 19.65 -17.33 27.68
CA GLY A 970 18.41 -18.11 27.54
C GLY A 970 18.58 -19.46 26.83
N ASN A 971 19.79 -19.82 26.43
CA ASN A 971 20.04 -21.08 25.71
C ASN A 971 20.00 -22.27 26.66
N GLU A 972 19.13 -23.22 26.33
CA GLU A 972 19.09 -24.52 27.00
C GLU A 972 20.40 -25.29 26.74
N LYS A 973 20.96 -25.92 27.79
CA LYS A 973 21.95 -26.98 27.57
C LYS A 973 21.25 -28.15 26.85
N ALA A 974 21.93 -28.80 25.91
CA ALA A 974 21.34 -29.86 25.10
C ALA A 974 20.67 -30.94 25.99
N GLY A 975 19.40 -31.26 25.71
CA GLY A 975 18.66 -32.34 26.36
C GLY A 975 17.70 -31.95 27.49
N VAL A 976 17.31 -30.67 27.64
CA VAL A 976 16.28 -30.25 28.62
C VAL A 976 14.86 -30.48 28.08
N ASN A 977 14.07 -31.31 28.75
CA ASN A 977 12.63 -31.44 28.48
C ASN A 977 11.80 -30.72 29.56
N PHE A 978 10.94 -29.80 29.15
CA PHE A 978 10.03 -29.07 30.03
C PHE A 978 8.76 -29.88 30.31
N ILE A 979 8.88 -31.00 31.01
CA ILE A 979 7.75 -31.87 31.41
C ILE A 979 7.78 -32.17 32.91
N PRO A 980 6.62 -32.30 33.59
CA PRO A 980 6.58 -32.67 34.99
C PRO A 980 7.30 -34.00 35.23
N GLY A 981 8.25 -33.95 36.14
CA GLY A 981 8.97 -35.10 36.62
C GLY A 981 10.28 -35.43 35.90
N GLU A 982 10.60 -34.71 34.83
CA GLU A 982 11.92 -34.79 34.20
C GLU A 982 13.02 -34.28 35.14
N ILE A 983 14.18 -34.93 35.10
CA ILE A 983 15.34 -34.53 35.87
C ILE A 983 16.26 -33.67 35.00
N THR A 984 16.55 -32.45 35.45
CA THR A 984 17.49 -31.53 34.82
C THR A 984 18.51 -31.08 35.86
N ASN A 985 19.79 -31.37 35.62
CA ASN A 985 20.91 -31.09 36.53
C ASN A 985 20.62 -31.50 38.00
N GLY A 986 20.07 -32.71 38.18
CA GLY A 986 19.79 -33.29 39.50
C GLY A 986 18.53 -32.77 40.21
N GLN A 987 17.79 -31.82 39.61
CA GLN A 987 16.50 -31.35 40.12
C GLN A 987 15.36 -31.83 39.24
N LYS A 988 14.20 -32.09 39.85
CA LYS A 988 13.00 -32.56 39.15
C LYS A 988 12.09 -31.38 38.81
N TRP A 989 11.66 -31.26 37.56
CA TRP A 989 10.60 -30.32 37.17
C TRP A 989 9.30 -30.67 37.91
N LYS A 990 8.73 -29.70 38.63
CA LYS A 990 7.50 -29.86 39.39
C LYS A 990 6.46 -28.87 38.89
N LEU A 991 5.19 -29.21 38.98
CA LEU A 991 4.13 -28.22 38.83
C LEU A 991 4.10 -27.35 40.08
N ALA A 992 4.12 -26.04 39.88
CA ALA A 992 3.91 -25.03 40.91
C ALA A 992 2.55 -24.39 40.69
N ASP A 993 1.71 -24.42 41.71
CA ASP A 993 0.44 -23.72 41.76
C ASP A 993 0.62 -22.36 42.43
N ALA A 994 -0.08 -21.35 41.93
CA ALA A 994 -0.17 -20.05 42.59
C ALA A 994 -1.20 -20.10 43.73
N ASP A 995 -0.96 -19.33 44.80
CA ASP A 995 -1.91 -19.18 45.91
C ASP A 995 -3.19 -18.41 45.49
N GLU A 996 -4.13 -18.22 46.42
CA GLU A 996 -5.39 -17.50 46.17
C GLU A 996 -5.17 -16.05 45.71
N GLU A 997 -4.06 -15.43 46.14
CA GLU A 997 -3.62 -14.10 45.74
C GLU A 997 -2.80 -14.09 44.42
N SER A 998 -2.68 -15.24 43.76
CA SER A 998 -1.90 -15.48 42.53
C SER A 998 -0.38 -15.33 42.68
N ASN A 999 0.15 -15.57 43.89
CA ASN A 999 1.59 -15.66 44.11
C ASN A 999 2.10 -17.08 43.90
N PHE A 1000 3.17 -17.21 43.13
CA PHE A 1000 4.03 -18.38 43.18
C PHE A 1000 4.97 -18.24 44.38
N SER A 1001 4.80 -19.14 45.35
CA SER A 1001 5.76 -19.35 46.42
C SER A 1001 6.58 -20.59 46.06
N PRO A 1002 7.88 -20.44 45.77
CA PRO A 1002 8.68 -21.61 45.48
C PRO A 1002 8.87 -22.38 46.79
N VAL A 1003 8.27 -23.57 46.86
CA VAL A 1003 8.20 -24.47 48.03
C VAL A 1003 9.57 -24.77 48.66
N ALA A 1004 10.66 -24.49 47.93
CA ALA A 1004 11.99 -25.02 48.23
C ALA A 1004 13.06 -23.97 48.63
N TYR A 1005 12.75 -22.67 48.73
CA TYR A 1005 13.70 -21.68 49.26
C TYR A 1005 13.69 -21.52 50.79
N GLN A 1006 12.91 -22.32 51.52
CA GLN A 1006 12.78 -22.15 52.97
C GLN A 1006 14.12 -22.37 53.72
N ASP A 1007 15.04 -23.15 53.15
CA ASP A 1007 16.28 -23.60 53.83
C ASP A 1007 17.60 -23.01 53.25
N LYS A 1008 17.56 -22.14 52.22
CA LYS A 1008 18.77 -21.58 51.59
C LYS A 1008 18.77 -20.05 51.56
N ALA A 1009 19.88 -19.44 51.98
CA ALA A 1009 20.02 -17.98 52.09
C ALA A 1009 19.97 -17.26 50.72
N GLN A 1010 20.43 -17.90 49.65
CA GLN A 1010 20.38 -17.41 48.25
C GLN A 1010 20.36 -18.60 47.28
N GLY A 1011 19.51 -18.56 46.24
CA GLY A 1011 19.50 -19.58 45.20
C GLY A 1011 18.83 -19.13 43.89
N VAL A 1012 19.03 -19.91 42.83
CA VAL A 1012 18.48 -19.70 41.48
C VAL A 1012 17.37 -20.70 41.18
N GLY A 1013 16.31 -20.28 40.51
CA GLY A 1013 15.19 -21.16 40.15
C GLY A 1013 14.53 -20.71 38.87
N TYR A 1014 13.84 -21.64 38.20
CA TYR A 1014 13.30 -21.43 36.88
C TYR A 1014 11.81 -21.75 36.86
N TYR A 1015 11.00 -20.78 36.45
CA TYR A 1015 9.59 -20.96 36.12
C TYR A 1015 9.42 -21.04 34.61
N SER A 1016 8.70 -22.04 34.13
CA SER A 1016 8.50 -22.32 32.71
C SER A 1016 7.01 -22.46 32.41
N PHE A 1017 6.56 -21.83 31.33
CA PHE A 1017 5.22 -22.01 30.80
C PHE A 1017 5.19 -21.67 29.31
N TRP A 1018 4.11 -22.06 28.64
CA TRP A 1018 3.96 -21.89 27.21
C TRP A 1018 2.69 -21.10 26.89
N VAL A 1019 2.81 -20.18 25.93
CA VAL A 1019 1.74 -19.33 25.44
C VAL A 1019 1.52 -19.63 23.96
N TYR A 1020 0.34 -20.16 23.61
CA TYR A 1020 -0.08 -20.29 22.23
C TYR A 1020 -0.76 -19.01 21.76
N THR A 1021 -0.31 -18.49 20.63
CA THR A 1021 -1.02 -17.46 19.89
C THR A 1021 -1.48 -18.01 18.53
N PRO A 1022 -2.71 -17.72 18.09
CA PRO A 1022 -3.20 -18.16 16.78
C PRO A 1022 -2.55 -17.40 15.61
N ARG A 1023 -1.83 -16.32 15.91
CA ARG A 1023 -1.21 -15.41 14.95
C ARG A 1023 0.06 -14.80 15.54
N SER A 1024 1.00 -14.40 14.68
CA SER A 1024 2.20 -13.67 15.10
C SER A 1024 1.82 -12.24 15.49
N LEU A 1025 2.43 -11.75 16.57
CA LEU A 1025 2.28 -10.42 17.15
C LEU A 1025 3.59 -9.61 17.06
N SER A 1026 4.60 -10.11 16.32
CA SER A 1026 5.94 -9.53 16.26
C SER A 1026 6.11 -8.38 15.24
N ASN A 1027 5.16 -8.15 14.34
CA ASN A 1027 5.22 -7.10 13.31
C ASN A 1027 4.03 -6.14 13.37
N LEU A 1028 4.10 -5.17 14.28
CA LEU A 1028 3.03 -4.21 14.57
C LEU A 1028 2.74 -3.21 13.43
N LEU A 1029 3.66 -3.06 12.47
CA LEU A 1029 3.48 -2.14 11.34
C LEU A 1029 2.47 -2.64 10.29
N LEU A 1030 2.27 -3.95 10.18
CA LEU A 1030 1.41 -4.53 9.16
C LEU A 1030 -0.07 -4.55 9.57
N GLU A 1031 -0.35 -4.53 10.89
CA GLU A 1031 -1.71 -4.67 11.43
C GLU A 1031 -1.82 -3.90 12.77
N PRO A 1032 -2.24 -2.61 12.74
CA PRO A 1032 -2.26 -1.74 13.93
C PRO A 1032 -3.22 -2.22 15.04
N ASP A 1033 -4.24 -3.01 14.68
CA ASP A 1033 -5.23 -3.57 15.60
C ASP A 1033 -4.82 -4.93 16.20
N MET A 1034 -3.55 -5.34 16.05
CA MET A 1034 -3.11 -6.58 16.67
C MET A 1034 -3.20 -6.49 18.20
N PRO A 1035 -3.70 -7.57 18.85
CA PRO A 1035 -3.63 -7.71 20.28
C PRO A 1035 -2.18 -7.55 20.76
N LYS A 1036 -1.91 -6.51 21.54
CA LYS A 1036 -0.66 -6.32 22.26
C LYS A 1036 -0.80 -7.12 23.53
N VAL A 1037 0.14 -8.03 23.76
CA VAL A 1037 0.21 -8.79 25.02
C VAL A 1037 1.41 -8.30 25.80
N ASP A 1038 1.13 -7.71 26.95
CA ASP A 1038 2.14 -7.30 27.90
C ASP A 1038 2.44 -8.44 28.88
N LEU A 1039 3.68 -8.53 29.32
CA LEU A 1039 4.10 -9.39 30.42
C LEU A 1039 4.60 -8.53 31.57
N ASP A 1040 3.95 -8.66 32.72
CA ASP A 1040 4.37 -8.05 33.98
C ASP A 1040 4.74 -9.16 34.97
N VAL A 1041 6.00 -9.22 35.38
CA VAL A 1041 6.45 -10.10 36.47
C VAL A 1041 6.65 -9.26 37.73
N ILE A 1042 5.73 -9.39 38.68
CA ILE A 1042 5.71 -8.61 39.92
C ILE A 1042 6.40 -9.42 41.02
N THR A 1043 7.57 -8.97 41.45
CA THR A 1043 8.40 -9.67 42.44
C THR A 1043 9.30 -8.69 43.18
N ASN A 1044 9.71 -9.07 44.40
CA ASN A 1044 10.72 -8.39 45.19
C ASN A 1044 12.12 -9.07 45.08
N SER A 1045 12.31 -9.90 44.05
CA SER A 1045 13.58 -10.57 43.72
C SER A 1045 14.16 -10.08 42.40
N GLY A 1046 15.47 -10.27 42.21
CA GLY A 1046 16.08 -10.18 40.88
C GLY A 1046 15.54 -11.31 40.00
N ILE A 1047 15.17 -11.00 38.76
CA ILE A 1047 14.71 -11.97 37.78
C ILE A 1047 15.32 -11.67 36.41
N ASN A 1048 15.38 -12.70 35.57
CA ASN A 1048 15.59 -12.57 34.13
C ASN A 1048 14.44 -13.30 33.42
N VAL A 1049 13.86 -12.69 32.40
CA VAL A 1049 12.76 -13.27 31.62
C VAL A 1049 13.29 -13.61 30.24
N PHE A 1050 12.87 -14.74 29.68
CA PHE A 1050 13.22 -15.17 28.34
C PHE A 1050 11.98 -15.59 27.57
N LEU A 1051 11.88 -15.18 26.32
CA LEU A 1051 10.86 -15.62 25.37
C LEU A 1051 11.55 -16.28 24.18
N ASN A 1052 11.20 -17.54 23.93
CA ASN A 1052 11.82 -18.35 22.87
C ASN A 1052 13.35 -18.24 22.91
N GLN A 1053 13.92 -18.41 24.11
CA GLN A 1053 15.36 -18.34 24.42
C GLN A 1053 16.00 -16.93 24.29
N LYS A 1054 15.25 -15.90 23.91
CA LYS A 1054 15.74 -14.50 23.84
C LYS A 1054 15.42 -13.74 25.12
N PRO A 1055 16.37 -12.94 25.66
CA PRO A 1055 16.13 -12.17 26.88
C PRO A 1055 15.03 -11.11 26.68
N LEU A 1056 14.22 -10.95 27.72
CA LEU A 1056 13.18 -9.94 27.91
C LEU A 1056 13.40 -9.25 29.25
N GLY A 1057 13.03 -7.97 29.34
CA GLY A 1057 12.98 -7.27 30.63
C GLY A 1057 11.88 -7.81 31.56
N ASN A 1058 11.94 -7.43 32.84
CA ASN A 1058 10.98 -7.84 33.89
C ASN A 1058 9.53 -7.41 33.59
N THR A 1059 9.41 -6.32 32.85
CA THR A 1059 8.18 -5.84 32.23
C THR A 1059 8.45 -5.70 30.75
N TYR A 1060 7.54 -6.22 29.93
CA TYR A 1060 7.63 -6.04 28.49
C TYR A 1060 6.29 -5.64 27.90
N LYS A 1061 6.29 -4.52 27.18
CA LYS A 1061 5.12 -4.01 26.46
C LYS A 1061 5.08 -4.59 25.06
N ALA A 1062 3.93 -5.18 24.68
CA ALA A 1062 3.72 -5.84 23.39
C ALA A 1062 4.77 -6.91 23.05
N MET A 1063 4.79 -8.02 23.80
CA MET A 1063 5.67 -9.17 23.55
C MET A 1063 5.65 -9.63 22.09
N PRO A 1064 6.82 -9.91 21.47
CA PRO A 1064 6.91 -10.35 20.08
C PRO A 1064 6.58 -11.85 19.97
N LEU A 1065 5.36 -12.23 20.34
CA LEU A 1065 4.89 -13.61 20.30
C LEU A 1065 4.74 -14.06 18.85
N GLU A 1066 5.45 -15.11 18.46
CA GLU A 1066 5.31 -15.69 17.13
C GLU A 1066 4.05 -16.55 17.02
N LYS A 1067 3.56 -16.77 15.79
CA LYS A 1067 2.40 -17.65 15.58
C LYS A 1067 2.71 -19.05 16.10
N GLY A 1068 1.85 -19.58 16.97
CA GLY A 1068 1.99 -20.90 17.56
C GLY A 1068 2.41 -20.84 19.02
N TRP A 1069 3.09 -21.88 19.48
CA TRP A 1069 3.56 -21.98 20.86
C TRP A 1069 4.83 -21.16 21.08
N ASN A 1070 4.78 -20.30 22.08
CA ASN A 1070 5.91 -19.50 22.55
C ASN A 1070 6.29 -19.95 23.95
N HIS A 1071 7.57 -20.13 24.19
CA HIS A 1071 8.10 -20.55 25.49
C HIS A 1071 8.50 -19.34 26.32
N VAL A 1072 7.98 -19.24 27.54
CA VAL A 1072 8.41 -18.23 28.52
C VAL A 1072 9.14 -18.92 29.64
N LEU A 1073 10.37 -18.49 29.90
CA LEU A 1073 11.21 -18.95 30.99
C LEU A 1073 11.54 -17.76 31.89
N ILE A 1074 11.30 -17.87 33.19
CA ILE A 1074 11.62 -16.84 34.18
C ILE A 1074 12.64 -17.43 35.15
N GLU A 1075 13.84 -16.89 35.12
CA GLU A 1075 14.88 -17.17 36.09
C GLU A 1075 14.73 -16.22 37.28
N THR A 1076 14.77 -16.76 38.50
CA THR A 1076 14.82 -16.00 39.73
C THR A 1076 16.23 -16.05 40.30
N VAL A 1077 16.87 -14.90 40.52
CA VAL A 1077 18.27 -14.79 40.99
C VAL A 1077 18.30 -14.21 42.42
N ASN A 1078 19.14 -14.78 43.28
CA ASN A 1078 19.32 -14.36 44.68
C ASN A 1078 17.98 -14.28 45.44
N ALA A 1079 17.12 -15.28 45.27
CA ALA A 1079 15.85 -15.38 45.99
C ALA A 1079 16.09 -15.78 47.46
N ALA A 1080 15.54 -15.00 48.39
CA ALA A 1080 15.57 -15.27 49.83
C ALA A 1080 14.27 -15.99 50.28
N PRO A 1081 14.26 -16.67 51.44
CA PRO A 1081 13.06 -17.30 52.00
C PRO A 1081 11.90 -16.30 52.14
N GLY A 1082 10.68 -16.70 51.75
CA GLY A 1082 9.45 -15.90 51.92
C GLY A 1082 9.11 -14.91 50.80
N ARG A 1083 9.89 -14.86 49.71
CA ARG A 1083 9.59 -14.00 48.56
C ARG A 1083 8.48 -14.57 47.66
N LYS A 1084 7.62 -13.68 47.15
CA LYS A 1084 6.44 -13.98 46.33
C LYS A 1084 6.64 -13.42 44.92
N MET A 1085 6.17 -14.14 43.91
CA MET A 1085 6.18 -13.69 42.51
C MET A 1085 4.79 -13.82 41.89
N LYS A 1086 4.28 -12.77 41.24
CA LYS A 1086 3.09 -12.83 40.39
C LYS A 1086 3.48 -12.68 38.93
N ILE A 1087 2.86 -13.45 38.06
CA ILE A 1087 3.04 -13.34 36.61
C ILE A 1087 1.69 -12.93 36.02
N LYS A 1088 1.65 -11.78 35.35
CA LYS A 1088 0.45 -11.25 34.73
C LYS A 1088 0.66 -11.06 33.24
N LEU A 1089 -0.26 -11.62 32.46
CA LEU A 1089 -0.40 -11.32 31.03
C LEU A 1089 -1.56 -10.34 30.87
N SER A 1090 -1.29 -9.18 30.31
CA SER A 1090 -2.32 -8.17 30.01
C SER A 1090 -2.46 -8.03 28.51
N SER A 1091 -3.65 -7.76 28.01
CA SER A 1091 -3.83 -7.41 26.60
C SER A 1091 -4.77 -6.23 26.42
N ASN A 1092 -4.48 -5.41 25.41
CA ASN A 1092 -5.42 -4.39 24.94
C ASN A 1092 -6.70 -5.01 24.33
N ASP A 1093 -6.67 -6.29 23.94
CA ASP A 1093 -7.86 -7.08 23.61
C ASP A 1093 -8.12 -8.17 24.67
N LYS A 1094 -9.05 -7.89 25.59
CA LYS A 1094 -9.46 -8.84 26.64
C LYS A 1094 -10.03 -10.15 26.07
N ARG A 1095 -10.63 -10.13 24.87
CA ARG A 1095 -11.15 -11.34 24.21
C ARG A 1095 -10.02 -12.20 23.65
N PHE A 1096 -8.95 -11.56 23.19
CA PHE A 1096 -7.76 -12.30 22.75
C PHE A 1096 -7.16 -13.09 23.92
N LEU A 1097 -6.95 -12.43 25.06
CA LEU A 1097 -6.40 -13.04 26.27
C LEU A 1097 -7.28 -14.21 26.77
N SER A 1098 -8.60 -14.03 26.82
CA SER A 1098 -9.53 -15.00 27.42
C SER A 1098 -10.03 -16.11 26.49
N LYS A 1099 -10.05 -15.90 25.17
CA LYS A 1099 -10.69 -16.83 24.22
C LYS A 1099 -9.78 -17.34 23.11
N GLN A 1100 -8.68 -16.65 22.81
CA GLN A 1100 -7.84 -16.97 21.65
C GLN A 1100 -6.43 -17.41 22.04
N MET A 1101 -5.88 -16.82 23.10
CA MET A 1101 -4.60 -17.23 23.67
C MET A 1101 -4.80 -18.47 24.55
N LYS A 1102 -3.92 -19.47 24.44
CA LYS A 1102 -3.90 -20.61 25.36
C LYS A 1102 -2.62 -20.57 26.17
N VAL A 1103 -2.73 -20.85 27.46
CA VAL A 1103 -1.57 -20.93 28.36
C VAL A 1103 -1.54 -22.31 28.98
N VAL A 1104 -0.41 -23.00 28.85
CA VAL A 1104 -0.16 -24.33 29.43
C VAL A 1104 1.14 -24.32 30.23
N ALA A 1105 1.21 -25.12 31.28
CA ALA A 1105 2.42 -25.23 32.10
C ALA A 1105 3.51 -26.03 31.36
N TYR A 1106 3.14 -26.96 30.48
CA TYR A 1106 4.04 -27.80 29.68
C TYR A 1106 3.34 -28.34 28.43
N ARG A 1107 4.11 -28.86 27.48
CA ARG A 1107 3.63 -29.50 26.24
C ARG A 1107 4.14 -30.93 26.15
N LEU A 1108 3.26 -31.88 25.81
CA LEU A 1108 3.67 -33.19 25.30
C LEU A 1108 3.80 -33.03 23.77
N TYR A 1109 4.98 -33.33 23.23
CA TYR A 1109 5.28 -33.15 21.81
C TYR A 1109 4.39 -34.01 20.91
#